data_AF-A0A254SI04-F1
#
_entry.id   AF-A0A254SI04-F1
#
_cell.length_a   1.000
_cell.length_b   1.000
_cell.length_c   1.000
_cell.angle_alpha   90.00
_cell.angle_beta   90.00
_cell.angle_gamma   90.00
#
_symmetry.space_group_name_H-M   'P 1'
#
loop_
_entity.id
_entity.type
_entity.pdbx_description
1 polymer ?
#
loop_
_entity_poly.entity_id
_entity_poly.type
_entity_poly.pdbx_seq_one_letter_code
_entity_poly.pdbx_strand_id
1 'polypeptide(L)'
;MGGGMKFPQIICVAAVMSFADVTWVPQCEDNGFTLIRFSEHFEVCKKPTTDDGSVNNVSIPTSDADGVLQSLEKVYSFYIDSLGWMLPFPKSPDKKLKSNIYVFDNSVMAALYGGQDYVKALNGEYGPGMWIGVGSLKDYWGTSHEFAHGLQGVAGWLGNNSHSGWMAESHANWMAHQFNPNDAHCAEYLINYPYLYYGSTRDRYCNWQFLEHLKEEFGGGNKGAHEVNRIWMESIRDGEDGRMEQTPFSAMMMVYGWTLEQLNDQFGKFAMKNATLEYTPAKKTLYKKSWGDYEFKTRRTHDGWGDLYRRHSRVTMLNKMKCEDAVGDCADRYISPSYWAPQRWGYNLVRIYPDSAGKVTVKFRGIVQEKPTVNGYTCFGDNTDYYKGKTYKWCNYAPDKLPNPASGWTVGLVAEGADGTPRYSEMKHGTGFNLEIETKESDKALWLAVTATPTEMQTILWDQFYYSIYRYPYMIEVVNGAPEGYTKDFWKPAGFNGTTASGYAQHANGGGWVSNKAKVAATAYVGPDAVVNGGTVSGNARIEDFAVINGGTISDNAVVRGRALVTAGNISGDAVLEDDAWLVSGTISGKAKVGAISIIVNTTVTDNAQVYGVMWAVNGKKLSGTAQLRGDLENNFTKELVKGVFYGMVDDGMLNNANYGANLTTPPTDATASIENAKWYAVADDSTQTDPGPTTGIASGNAYKMQRGLGTLSQNASNESLDVFDLNGRHLGLVKVLASENGALGNKTLQKSLRAAGFNAGMYLVRAKHSQRLIRVNVR
;
A
#
# COMPACT_ATOMS: atom_id res chain seq x y z
N MET A 1 13.23 -14.16 70.33
CA MET A 1 12.76 -15.37 69.63
C MET A 1 12.16 -14.87 68.33
N GLY A 2 12.85 -14.89 67.19
CA GLY A 2 13.41 -16.05 66.51
C GLY A 2 12.34 -16.55 65.53
N GLY A 3 12.51 -16.58 64.21
CA GLY A 3 13.65 -16.32 63.36
C GLY A 3 13.17 -16.18 61.91
N GLY A 4 14.00 -15.55 61.08
CA GLY A 4 13.78 -15.48 59.64
C GLY A 4 14.05 -16.83 58.98
N MET A 5 13.28 -17.12 57.93
CA MET A 5 13.66 -18.09 56.92
C MET A 5 13.62 -17.41 55.55
N LYS A 6 14.81 -17.34 54.96
CA LYS A 6 15.13 -16.82 53.65
C LYS A 6 14.45 -17.67 52.57
N PHE A 7 13.73 -17.04 51.65
CA PHE A 7 13.55 -17.60 50.30
C PHE A 7 14.67 -17.04 49.42
N PRO A 8 15.36 -17.88 48.64
CA PRO A 8 16.52 -17.45 47.87
C PRO A 8 16.05 -16.55 46.74
N GLN A 9 16.55 -15.30 46.73
CA GLN A 9 16.74 -14.57 45.50
C GLN A 9 17.64 -15.43 44.62
N ILE A 10 17.03 -16.20 43.71
CA ILE A 10 17.73 -16.62 42.50
C ILE A 10 17.84 -15.34 41.68
N ILE A 11 18.89 -14.58 41.99
CA ILE A 11 19.53 -13.70 41.04
C ILE A 11 19.94 -14.66 39.91
N CYS A 12 19.11 -14.76 38.88
CA CYS A 12 19.65 -15.09 37.57
C CYS A 12 20.60 -13.94 37.27
N VAL A 13 21.86 -14.13 37.65
CA VAL A 13 22.99 -13.47 37.04
C VAL A 13 22.86 -13.87 35.58
N ALA A 14 22.12 -13.07 34.82
CA ALA A 14 22.26 -13.06 33.39
C ALA A 14 23.77 -12.97 33.18
N ALA A 15 24.33 -13.94 32.48
CA ALA A 15 25.64 -13.77 31.91
C ALA A 15 25.59 -12.46 31.15
N VAL A 16 26.10 -11.39 31.76
CA VAL A 16 26.61 -10.25 31.02
C VAL A 16 27.74 -10.89 30.24
N MET A 17 27.44 -11.40 29.03
CA MET A 17 28.46 -11.53 28.04
C MET A 17 29.05 -10.13 27.96
N SER A 18 30.26 -9.96 28.48
CA SER A 18 31.05 -8.81 28.08
C SER A 18 31.06 -8.89 26.55
N PHE A 19 30.43 -7.95 25.87
CA PHE A 19 30.81 -7.70 24.49
C PHE A 19 32.32 -7.55 24.56
N ALA A 20 33.06 -8.43 23.87
CA ALA A 20 34.48 -8.20 23.69
C ALA A 20 34.63 -6.77 23.17
N ASP A 21 35.59 -6.00 23.68
CA ASP A 21 35.83 -4.64 23.18
C ASP A 21 35.98 -4.71 21.66
N VAL A 22 34.99 -4.17 20.95
CA VAL A 22 34.98 -4.19 19.51
C VAL A 22 36.02 -3.20 19.01
N THR A 23 37.01 -3.69 18.28
CA THR A 23 37.99 -2.85 17.62
C THR A 23 37.45 -2.37 16.28
N TRP A 24 37.25 -1.06 16.16
CA TRP A 24 36.85 -0.41 14.91
C TRP A 24 38.05 -0.17 14.00
N VAL A 25 38.11 -0.94 12.91
CA VAL A 25 39.21 -0.98 11.94
C VAL A 25 39.01 0.13 10.90
N PRO A 26 39.97 1.07 10.78
CA PRO A 26 39.94 2.09 9.73
C PRO A 26 40.11 1.45 8.34
N GLN A 27 39.60 2.15 7.34
CA GLN A 27 39.57 1.75 5.93
C GLN A 27 40.19 2.83 5.04
N CYS A 28 40.06 4.10 5.41
CA CYS A 28 40.32 5.23 4.53
C CYS A 28 41.75 5.28 3.97
N GLU A 29 42.73 5.52 4.84
CA GLU A 29 44.13 5.69 4.45
C GLU A 29 44.74 4.37 3.96
N ASP A 30 44.29 3.24 4.52
CA ASP A 30 44.71 1.89 4.12
C ASP A 30 44.42 1.58 2.64
N ASN A 31 43.45 2.28 2.04
CA ASN A 31 43.09 2.16 0.63
C ASN A 31 43.66 3.30 -0.24
N GLY A 32 44.60 4.08 0.28
CA GLY A 32 45.23 5.20 -0.44
C GLY A 32 44.31 6.40 -0.64
N PHE A 33 43.24 6.51 0.15
CA PHE A 33 42.34 7.66 0.15
C PHE A 33 42.86 8.75 1.09
N THR A 34 42.39 9.99 0.88
CA THR A 34 42.69 11.08 1.82
C THR A 34 41.67 11.09 2.95
N LEU A 35 42.12 10.81 4.16
CA LEU A 35 41.31 10.99 5.37
C LEU A 35 41.14 12.47 5.68
N ILE A 36 39.89 12.91 5.82
CA ILE A 36 39.55 14.29 6.18
C ILE A 36 39.31 14.38 7.68
N ARG A 37 38.47 13.49 8.21
CA ARG A 37 38.08 13.39 9.62
C ARG A 37 37.63 11.97 9.96
N PHE A 38 37.64 11.63 11.23
CA PHE A 38 37.09 10.37 11.73
C PHE A 38 36.42 10.56 13.09
N SER A 39 35.59 9.59 13.45
CA SER A 39 34.96 9.42 14.77
C SER A 39 35.15 7.96 15.21
N GLU A 40 34.40 7.46 16.20
CA GLU A 40 34.57 6.09 16.67
C GLU A 40 34.20 5.08 15.57
N HIS A 41 33.03 5.27 14.94
CA HIS A 41 32.42 4.34 14.00
C HIS A 41 32.58 4.74 12.54
N PHE A 42 33.04 5.96 12.24
CA PHE A 42 33.00 6.53 10.88
C PHE A 42 34.29 7.24 10.46
N GLU A 43 34.54 7.28 9.14
CA GLU A 43 35.61 8.04 8.49
C GLU A 43 35.07 8.88 7.34
N VAL A 44 35.39 10.18 7.28
CA VAL A 44 35.14 11.03 6.12
C VAL A 44 36.36 10.99 5.20
N CYS A 45 36.14 10.50 3.99
CA CYS A 45 37.19 10.13 3.05
C CYS A 45 37.02 10.82 1.70
N LYS A 46 38.13 11.19 1.09
CA LYS A 46 38.18 11.59 -0.32
C LYS A 46 38.91 10.52 -1.13
N LYS A 47 38.18 9.85 -2.02
CA LYS A 47 38.77 8.97 -3.04
C LYS A 47 39.63 9.81 -4.02
N PRO A 48 40.70 9.27 -4.60
CA PRO A 48 41.52 9.99 -5.57
C PRO A 48 40.76 10.32 -6.86
N THR A 49 39.83 9.45 -7.24
CA THR A 49 38.97 9.60 -8.41
C THR A 49 37.50 9.43 -8.05
N THR A 50 36.64 9.98 -8.88
CA THR A 50 35.20 9.73 -8.95
C THR A 50 34.94 8.37 -9.63
N ASP A 51 33.68 7.91 -9.60
CA ASP A 51 33.31 6.62 -10.19
C ASP A 51 33.42 6.60 -11.73
N ASP A 52 33.38 7.77 -12.39
CA ASP A 52 33.66 7.92 -13.82
C ASP A 52 35.17 8.00 -14.17
N GLY A 53 36.04 7.90 -13.17
CA GLY A 53 37.49 7.93 -13.31
C GLY A 53 38.13 9.32 -13.38
N SER A 54 37.35 10.39 -13.28
CA SER A 54 37.89 11.76 -13.20
C SER A 54 38.51 12.06 -11.82
N VAL A 55 39.41 13.05 -11.77
CA VAL A 55 40.13 13.39 -10.52
C VAL A 55 39.16 14.04 -9.54
N ASN A 56 39.10 13.52 -8.30
CA ASN A 56 38.26 14.09 -7.26
C ASN A 56 39.00 15.22 -6.50
N ASN A 57 38.77 16.46 -6.93
CA ASN A 57 39.38 17.66 -6.35
C ASN A 57 38.57 18.27 -5.20
N VAL A 58 37.60 17.55 -4.65
CA VAL A 58 36.73 18.09 -3.59
C VAL A 58 37.53 18.52 -2.36
N SER A 59 37.07 19.60 -1.73
CA SER A 59 37.53 20.09 -0.44
C SER A 59 36.31 20.53 0.37
N ILE A 60 36.29 20.19 1.66
CA ILE A 60 35.19 20.54 2.55
C ILE A 60 35.70 21.22 3.82
N PRO A 61 34.92 22.14 4.40
CA PRO A 61 35.22 22.67 5.72
C PRO A 61 35.28 21.55 6.75
N THR A 62 36.28 21.62 7.62
CA THR A 62 36.40 20.75 8.80
C THR A 62 35.09 20.70 9.62
N SER A 63 34.40 21.83 9.77
CA SER A 63 33.14 21.92 10.51
C SER A 63 32.02 21.08 9.90
N ASP A 64 31.99 20.94 8.58
CA ASP A 64 30.97 20.17 7.89
C ASP A 64 31.23 18.68 8.06
N ALA A 65 32.49 18.26 8.01
CA ALA A 65 32.92 16.90 8.33
C ALA A 65 32.65 16.54 9.80
N ASP A 66 32.93 17.43 10.76
CA ASP A 66 32.61 17.21 12.16
C ASP A 66 31.09 17.12 12.39
N GLY A 67 30.31 17.98 11.72
CA GLY A 67 28.86 18.00 11.85
C GLY A 67 28.20 16.69 11.38
N VAL A 68 28.60 16.16 10.23
CA VAL A 68 28.07 14.88 9.73
C VAL A 68 28.49 13.71 10.63
N LEU A 69 29.74 13.68 11.11
CA LEU A 69 30.21 12.63 12.02
C LEU A 69 29.43 12.65 13.35
N GLN A 70 29.24 13.83 13.95
CA GLN A 70 28.46 13.96 15.18
C GLN A 70 27.00 13.53 15.02
N SER A 71 26.40 13.78 13.84
CA SER A 71 25.06 13.30 13.54
C SER A 71 25.03 11.78 13.40
N LEU A 72 25.93 11.22 12.59
CA LEU A 72 26.00 9.79 12.30
C LEU A 72 26.33 8.94 13.53
N GLU A 73 27.13 9.43 14.47
CA GLU A 73 27.37 8.73 15.73
C GLU A 73 26.10 8.60 16.59
N LYS A 74 25.22 9.61 16.55
CA LYS A 74 23.89 9.52 17.20
C LYS A 74 22.97 8.56 16.45
N VAL A 75 23.00 8.59 15.12
CA VAL A 75 22.23 7.66 14.27
C VAL A 75 22.69 6.22 14.54
N TYR A 76 24.00 5.99 14.60
CA TYR A 76 24.59 4.69 14.91
C TYR A 76 24.11 4.17 16.26
N SER A 77 24.26 4.96 17.32
CA SER A 77 23.81 4.60 18.66
C SER A 77 22.31 4.29 18.69
N PHE A 78 21.51 5.03 17.92
CA PHE A 78 20.09 4.78 17.82
C PHE A 78 19.77 3.49 17.04
N TYR A 79 20.29 3.31 15.82
CA TYR A 79 19.99 2.13 15.00
C TYR A 79 20.54 0.84 15.59
N ILE A 80 21.79 0.84 16.03
CA ILE A 80 22.45 -0.35 16.56
C ILE A 80 21.98 -0.62 17.99
N ASP A 81 22.17 0.32 18.92
CA ASP A 81 21.94 0.04 20.34
C ASP A 81 20.47 0.10 20.71
N SER A 82 19.73 1.07 20.16
CA SER A 82 18.32 1.29 20.54
C SER A 82 17.36 0.43 19.74
N LEU A 83 17.53 0.33 18.41
CA LEU A 83 16.66 -0.48 17.54
C LEU A 83 17.14 -1.93 17.40
N GLY A 84 18.28 -2.26 18.00
CA GLY A 84 18.82 -3.63 18.01
C GLY A 84 19.16 -4.14 16.62
N TRP A 85 19.62 -3.26 15.72
CA TRP A 85 20.16 -3.70 14.44
C TRP A 85 21.46 -4.49 14.67
N MET A 86 21.71 -5.52 13.86
CA MET A 86 22.95 -6.29 13.91
C MET A 86 24.18 -5.37 13.81
N LEU A 87 25.24 -5.62 14.58
CA LEU A 87 26.50 -4.92 14.36
C LEU A 87 26.96 -5.16 12.91
N PRO A 88 27.44 -4.13 12.20
CA PRO A 88 27.85 -4.25 10.80
C PRO A 88 28.90 -5.35 10.65
N PHE A 89 28.50 -6.46 10.03
CA PHE A 89 29.26 -7.70 9.94
C PHE A 89 30.60 -7.49 9.23
N PRO A 90 31.70 -7.71 9.95
CA PRO A 90 32.45 -8.94 9.65
C PRO A 90 32.24 -10.06 10.66
N LYS A 91 32.32 -11.32 10.21
CA LYS A 91 32.33 -12.58 11.00
C LYS A 91 33.35 -12.58 12.13
N SER A 92 34.26 -11.62 12.14
CA SER A 92 35.15 -11.37 13.26
C SER A 92 34.32 -11.07 14.52
N PRO A 93 34.53 -11.80 15.63
CA PRO A 93 33.78 -11.56 16.86
C PRO A 93 34.17 -10.24 17.56
N ASP A 94 35.35 -9.70 17.26
CA ASP A 94 36.02 -8.63 18.01
C ASP A 94 36.46 -7.44 17.15
N LYS A 95 36.39 -7.53 15.82
CA LYS A 95 36.72 -6.42 14.91
C LYS A 95 35.53 -6.08 14.03
N LYS A 96 35.36 -4.78 13.76
CA LYS A 96 34.33 -4.24 12.87
C LYS A 96 34.95 -3.15 12.00
N LEU A 97 34.49 -2.97 10.78
CA LEU A 97 34.98 -1.90 9.89
C LEU A 97 34.29 -0.58 10.25
N LYS A 98 35.04 0.53 10.31
CA LYS A 98 34.44 1.86 10.36
C LYS A 98 33.70 2.15 9.07
N SER A 99 32.53 2.80 9.12
CA SER A 99 31.79 3.13 7.90
C SER A 99 32.43 4.33 7.20
N ASN A 100 32.66 4.24 5.90
CA ASN A 100 33.22 5.34 5.13
C ASN A 100 32.14 6.29 4.63
N ILE A 101 32.43 7.60 4.70
CA ILE A 101 31.69 8.67 4.04
C ILE A 101 32.59 9.24 2.94
N TYR A 102 32.34 8.86 1.71
CA TYR A 102 33.03 9.38 0.54
C TYR A 102 32.42 10.70 0.10
N VAL A 103 33.24 11.74 0.00
CA VAL A 103 32.78 13.07 -0.41
C VAL A 103 33.14 13.38 -1.86
N PHE A 104 32.21 14.04 -2.54
CA PHE A 104 32.32 14.44 -3.94
C PHE A 104 31.76 15.84 -4.16
N ASP A 105 32.30 16.56 -5.13
CA ASP A 105 31.73 17.86 -5.53
C ASP A 105 30.30 17.68 -6.07
N ASN A 106 29.43 18.65 -5.80
CA ASN A 106 28.01 18.60 -6.22
C ASN A 106 27.85 18.51 -7.75
N SER A 107 28.80 19.04 -8.52
CA SER A 107 28.79 18.97 -9.99
C SER A 107 29.05 17.56 -10.53
N VAL A 108 29.71 16.71 -9.73
CA VAL A 108 29.95 15.30 -10.05
C VAL A 108 28.81 14.45 -9.52
N MET A 109 28.39 14.71 -8.28
CA MET A 109 27.38 13.94 -7.60
C MET A 109 26.58 14.83 -6.65
N ALA A 110 25.40 15.25 -7.09
CA ALA A 110 24.48 16.04 -6.26
C ALA A 110 23.67 15.19 -5.27
N ALA A 111 23.69 13.87 -5.44
CA ALA A 111 22.86 12.93 -4.72
C ALA A 111 23.59 12.29 -3.52
N LEU A 112 22.79 11.64 -2.69
CA LEU A 112 23.17 10.86 -1.53
C LEU A 112 22.95 9.38 -1.88
N TYR A 113 23.93 8.54 -1.58
CA TYR A 113 23.80 7.09 -1.75
C TYR A 113 24.45 6.34 -0.60
N GLY A 114 23.80 5.29 -0.12
CA GLY A 114 24.31 4.38 0.90
C GLY A 114 24.31 2.94 0.42
N GLY A 115 25.19 2.12 0.98
CA GLY A 115 25.26 0.71 0.63
C GLY A 115 26.43 -0.01 1.26
N GLN A 116 26.66 -1.24 0.80
CA GLN A 116 27.83 -2.01 1.24
C GLN A 116 29.11 -1.46 0.58
N ASP A 117 30.16 -1.28 1.37
CA ASP A 117 31.44 -0.72 0.95
C ASP A 117 32.47 -1.80 0.66
N TYR A 118 32.72 -2.03 -0.64
CA TYR A 118 33.58 -3.12 -1.10
C TYR A 118 35.09 -2.84 -1.05
N VAL A 119 35.54 -1.72 -0.48
CA VAL A 119 36.98 -1.37 -0.49
C VAL A 119 37.84 -2.24 0.43
N LYS A 120 37.30 -2.68 1.57
CA LYS A 120 38.03 -3.54 2.51
C LYS A 120 37.10 -4.59 3.08
N ALA A 121 37.56 -5.83 3.08
CA ALA A 121 36.87 -6.95 3.72
C ALA A 121 37.60 -7.38 4.99
N LEU A 122 36.84 -7.77 6.00
CA LEU A 122 37.32 -8.55 7.14
C LEU A 122 36.64 -9.92 7.11
N ASN A 123 37.43 -10.99 7.00
CA ASN A 123 36.92 -12.36 6.86
C ASN A 123 35.93 -12.56 5.70
N GLY A 124 36.12 -11.83 4.60
CA GLY A 124 35.26 -11.90 3.41
C GLY A 124 33.94 -11.13 3.52
N GLU A 125 33.80 -10.27 4.53
CA GLU A 125 32.62 -9.42 4.72
C GLU A 125 33.01 -7.94 4.76
N TYR A 126 32.11 -7.11 4.27
CA TYR A 126 32.31 -5.69 3.99
C TYR A 126 31.45 -4.81 4.88
N GLY A 127 31.93 -3.61 5.19
CA GLY A 127 31.26 -2.65 6.06
C GLY A 127 30.20 -1.79 5.34
N PRO A 128 29.49 -0.91 6.06
CA PRO A 128 28.61 0.09 5.48
C PRO A 128 29.43 1.23 4.86
N GLY A 129 28.92 1.86 3.82
CA GLY A 129 29.48 3.07 3.23
C GLY A 129 28.40 4.03 2.74
N MET A 130 28.81 5.28 2.57
CA MET A 130 28.00 6.36 2.02
C MET A 130 28.81 7.18 1.02
N TRP A 131 28.16 7.64 -0.04
CA TRP A 131 28.68 8.50 -1.08
C TRP A 131 27.85 9.77 -1.08
N ILE A 132 28.48 10.90 -0.75
CA ILE A 132 27.79 12.15 -0.43
C ILE A 132 28.33 13.31 -1.26
N GLY A 133 27.45 13.98 -1.99
CA GLY A 133 27.71 15.32 -2.52
C GLY A 133 27.88 16.34 -1.39
N VAL A 134 28.89 17.21 -1.47
CA VAL A 134 29.22 18.16 -0.37
C VAL A 134 28.05 19.02 0.11
N GLY A 135 27.09 19.34 -0.76
CA GLY A 135 25.87 20.08 -0.44
C GLY A 135 24.95 19.35 0.53
N SER A 136 25.06 18.02 0.59
CA SER A 136 24.18 17.13 1.35
C SER A 136 24.80 16.68 2.69
N LEU A 137 26.02 17.12 3.02
CA LEU A 137 26.66 16.82 4.32
C LEU A 137 25.87 17.36 5.54
N LYS A 138 25.00 18.35 5.31
CA LYS A 138 24.15 18.97 6.33
C LYS A 138 22.72 18.42 6.32
N ASP A 139 22.42 17.53 5.39
CA ASP A 139 21.14 16.82 5.37
C ASP A 139 21.20 15.64 6.35
N TYR A 140 20.95 15.93 7.63
CA TYR A 140 20.98 14.92 8.68
C TYR A 140 19.84 13.90 8.59
N TRP A 141 18.73 14.27 7.94
CA TRP A 141 17.71 13.29 7.58
C TRP A 141 18.31 12.36 6.52
N GLY A 142 18.77 12.91 5.40
CA GLY A 142 19.29 12.14 4.26
C GLY A 142 20.43 11.21 4.65
N THR A 143 21.39 11.69 5.43
CA THR A 143 22.51 10.86 5.92
C THR A 143 22.07 9.74 6.87
N SER A 144 21.01 9.93 7.66
CA SER A 144 20.44 8.84 8.47
C SER A 144 19.74 7.77 7.63
N HIS A 145 19.19 8.13 6.48
CA HIS A 145 18.61 7.22 5.49
C HIS A 145 19.69 6.45 4.73
N GLU A 146 20.72 7.13 4.23
CA GLU A 146 21.82 6.45 3.55
C GLU A 146 22.59 5.50 4.47
N PHE A 147 22.73 5.84 5.75
CA PHE A 147 23.32 4.89 6.69
C PHE A 147 22.44 3.64 6.87
N ALA A 148 21.11 3.78 6.83
CA ALA A 148 20.21 2.62 6.83
C ALA A 148 20.40 1.75 5.58
N HIS A 149 20.66 2.34 4.40
CA HIS A 149 21.04 1.58 3.21
C HIS A 149 22.38 0.85 3.38
N GLY A 150 23.37 1.50 4.01
CA GLY A 150 24.62 0.84 4.37
C GLY A 150 24.38 -0.44 5.19
N LEU A 151 23.54 -0.34 6.21
CA LEU A 151 23.14 -1.46 7.05
C LEU A 151 22.36 -2.55 6.29
N GLN A 152 21.45 -2.18 5.41
CA GLN A 152 20.70 -3.10 4.54
C GLN A 152 21.63 -3.87 3.59
N GLY A 153 22.63 -3.18 3.03
CA GLY A 153 23.62 -3.79 2.15
C GLY A 153 24.45 -4.84 2.86
N VAL A 154 24.92 -4.54 4.07
CA VAL A 154 25.65 -5.53 4.90
C VAL A 154 24.76 -6.70 5.31
N ALA A 155 23.45 -6.47 5.50
CA ALA A 155 22.47 -7.52 5.78
C ALA A 155 22.19 -8.42 4.55
N GLY A 156 22.57 -8.00 3.34
CA GLY A 156 22.37 -8.77 2.10
C GLY A 156 21.09 -8.42 1.36
N TRP A 157 20.64 -7.16 1.45
CA TRP A 157 19.62 -6.55 0.58
C TRP A 157 18.30 -7.33 0.43
N LEU A 158 17.88 -8.07 1.47
CA LEU A 158 16.67 -8.90 1.42
C LEU A 158 16.68 -9.85 0.19
N GLY A 159 17.85 -10.36 -0.18
CA GLY A 159 18.05 -11.26 -1.32
C GLY A 159 18.33 -10.57 -2.67
N ASN A 160 18.31 -9.24 -2.74
CA ASN A 160 18.58 -8.41 -3.92
C ASN A 160 17.96 -8.93 -5.24
N ASN A 161 16.66 -8.73 -5.41
CA ASN A 161 15.93 -9.25 -6.57
C ASN A 161 14.84 -8.29 -7.06
N SER A 162 14.24 -8.64 -8.20
CA SER A 162 13.22 -7.84 -8.89
C SER A 162 11.89 -7.69 -8.14
N HIS A 163 11.69 -8.31 -6.98
CA HIS A 163 10.48 -8.22 -6.16
C HIS A 163 10.70 -7.42 -4.86
N SER A 164 11.94 -7.29 -4.39
CA SER A 164 12.26 -6.78 -3.05
C SER A 164 12.94 -5.41 -3.04
N GLY A 165 13.58 -4.98 -4.14
CA GLY A 165 14.40 -3.76 -4.16
C GLY A 165 13.68 -2.49 -3.69
N TRP A 166 12.40 -2.32 -4.02
CA TRP A 166 11.59 -1.17 -3.59
C TRP A 166 11.48 -1.03 -2.05
N MET A 167 11.60 -2.15 -1.31
CA MET A 167 11.45 -2.17 0.15
C MET A 167 12.64 -1.52 0.86
N ALA A 168 13.81 -1.50 0.24
CA ALA A 168 15.01 -0.86 0.78
C ALA A 168 14.79 0.63 1.06
N GLU A 169 14.19 1.32 0.10
CA GLU A 169 13.89 2.75 0.15
C GLU A 169 12.78 3.07 1.16
N SER A 170 11.70 2.28 1.14
CA SER A 170 10.61 2.39 2.12
C SER A 170 11.16 2.26 3.55
N HIS A 171 11.94 1.21 3.78
CA HIS A 171 12.49 0.92 5.09
C HIS A 171 13.57 1.94 5.53
N ALA A 172 14.42 2.41 4.62
CA ALA A 172 15.40 3.47 4.94
C ALA A 172 14.68 4.76 5.34
N ASN A 173 13.58 5.12 4.65
CA ASN A 173 12.74 6.24 5.06
C ASN A 173 12.09 6.03 6.42
N TRP A 174 11.65 4.81 6.70
CA TRP A 174 11.08 4.45 7.98
C TRP A 174 12.09 4.57 9.12
N MET A 175 13.33 4.08 8.92
CA MET A 175 14.43 4.15 9.90
C MET A 175 14.79 5.60 10.19
N ALA A 176 14.93 6.44 9.16
CA ALA A 176 15.18 7.86 9.31
C ALA A 176 14.02 8.57 10.01
N HIS A 177 12.76 8.18 9.76
CA HIS A 177 11.59 8.65 10.52
C HIS A 177 11.62 8.20 11.98
N GLN A 178 12.15 7.01 12.32
CA GLN A 178 12.30 6.60 13.72
C GLN A 178 13.31 7.50 14.46
N PHE A 179 14.41 7.89 13.81
CA PHE A 179 15.40 8.80 14.38
C PHE A 179 14.91 10.26 14.41
N ASN A 180 14.16 10.66 13.39
CA ASN A 180 13.55 11.98 13.22
C ASN A 180 12.02 11.92 13.37
N PRO A 181 11.47 11.63 14.56
CA PRO A 181 10.05 11.27 14.75
C PRO A 181 9.05 12.41 14.46
N ASN A 182 9.54 13.63 14.30
CA ASN A 182 8.73 14.82 14.02
C ASN A 182 8.63 15.16 12.52
N ASP A 183 9.20 14.33 11.64
CA ASP A 183 9.16 14.52 10.20
C ASP A 183 8.51 13.31 9.53
N ALA A 184 7.37 13.53 8.86
CA ALA A 184 6.65 12.48 8.14
C ALA A 184 7.16 12.33 6.69
N HIS A 185 8.07 13.18 6.23
CA HIS A 185 8.63 13.15 4.89
C HIS A 185 7.54 13.01 3.80
N CYS A 186 7.81 12.27 2.72
CA CYS A 186 6.89 12.09 1.59
C CYS A 186 5.73 11.11 1.85
N ALA A 187 5.54 10.64 3.10
CA ALA A 187 4.55 9.63 3.49
C ALA A 187 3.09 9.96 3.08
N GLU A 188 2.81 11.19 2.70
CA GLU A 188 1.53 11.56 2.12
C GLU A 188 1.18 10.77 0.84
N TYR A 189 2.16 10.24 0.12
CA TYR A 189 1.91 9.58 -1.18
C TYR A 189 1.14 8.28 -1.07
N LEU A 190 1.41 7.41 -0.08
CA LEU A 190 0.67 6.15 0.06
C LEU A 190 -0.83 6.40 0.27
N ILE A 191 -1.17 7.35 1.14
CA ILE A 191 -2.58 7.65 1.42
C ILE A 191 -3.25 8.40 0.27
N ASN A 192 -2.50 9.02 -0.66
CA ASN A 192 -3.02 9.56 -1.92
C ASN A 192 -3.47 8.46 -2.87
N TYR A 193 -2.78 7.33 -2.91
CA TYR A 193 -3.06 6.25 -3.85
C TYR A 193 -3.21 4.88 -3.16
N PRO A 194 -4.01 4.77 -2.08
CA PRO A 194 -4.00 3.60 -1.20
C PRO A 194 -4.49 2.34 -1.88
N TYR A 195 -5.22 2.48 -2.99
CA TYR A 195 -5.79 1.38 -3.78
C TYR A 195 -4.76 0.69 -4.68
N LEU A 196 -3.59 1.28 -4.89
CA LEU A 196 -2.49 0.59 -5.55
C LEU A 196 -1.96 -0.55 -4.70
N TYR A 197 -1.30 -1.51 -5.34
CA TYR A 197 -0.64 -2.58 -4.60
C TYR A 197 0.41 -1.98 -3.66
N TYR A 198 0.49 -2.47 -2.42
CA TYR A 198 1.51 -2.01 -1.48
C TYR A 198 2.91 -2.34 -2.02
N GLY A 199 3.81 -1.36 -2.07
CA GLY A 199 5.07 -1.47 -2.81
C GLY A 199 5.01 -0.93 -4.24
N SER A 200 3.94 -0.22 -4.58
CA SER A 200 3.79 0.41 -5.89
C SER A 200 4.91 1.40 -6.15
N THR A 201 5.29 1.48 -7.40
CA THR A 201 6.33 2.37 -7.90
C THR A 201 5.98 3.84 -7.65
N ARG A 202 4.69 4.12 -7.44
CA ARG A 202 4.15 5.46 -7.13
C ARG A 202 4.31 5.89 -5.68
N ASP A 203 4.48 4.92 -4.78
CA ASP A 203 4.57 5.18 -3.35
C ASP A 203 5.74 4.48 -2.65
N ARG A 204 6.56 3.70 -3.36
CA ARG A 204 7.59 2.82 -2.79
C ARG A 204 8.62 3.49 -1.88
N TYR A 205 8.95 4.77 -2.12
CA TYR A 205 9.83 5.54 -1.25
C TYR A 205 9.11 6.01 0.03
N CYS A 206 7.79 6.10 -0.03
CA CYS A 206 6.95 6.85 0.89
C CYS A 206 5.87 5.98 1.56
N ASN A 207 5.91 4.66 1.39
CA ASN A 207 4.87 3.74 1.85
C ASN A 207 5.17 3.07 3.19
N TRP A 208 6.14 3.59 3.95
CA TRP A 208 6.59 3.00 5.21
C TRP A 208 5.55 2.94 6.34
N GLN A 209 4.36 3.51 6.18
CA GLN A 209 3.32 3.56 7.22
C GLN A 209 2.87 2.16 7.63
N PHE A 210 2.94 1.16 6.74
CA PHE A 210 2.66 -0.22 7.14
C PHE A 210 3.72 -0.75 8.12
N LEU A 211 4.99 -0.35 7.99
CA LEU A 211 6.03 -0.68 8.97
C LEU A 211 5.78 0.00 10.31
N GLU A 212 5.28 1.24 10.29
CA GLU A 212 4.85 1.92 11.51
C GLU A 212 3.63 1.23 12.16
N HIS A 213 2.70 0.71 11.36
CA HIS A 213 1.62 -0.14 11.84
C HIS A 213 2.14 -1.42 12.49
N LEU A 214 3.02 -2.15 11.82
CA LEU A 214 3.64 -3.36 12.36
C LEU A 214 4.42 -3.09 13.65
N LYS A 215 5.14 -1.96 13.73
CA LYS A 215 5.84 -1.55 14.95
C LYS A 215 4.89 -1.49 16.14
N GLU A 216 3.73 -0.86 15.98
CA GLU A 216 2.74 -0.75 17.05
C GLU A 216 2.12 -2.12 17.38
N GLU A 217 1.83 -2.97 16.37
CA GLU A 217 1.34 -4.35 16.58
C GLU A 217 2.35 -5.22 17.35
N PHE A 218 3.65 -4.99 17.16
CA PHE A 218 4.73 -5.67 17.88
C PHE A 218 5.02 -5.08 19.27
N GLY A 219 4.18 -4.16 19.76
CA GLY A 219 4.25 -3.58 21.10
C GLY A 219 4.87 -2.19 21.16
N GLY A 220 5.10 -1.54 20.01
CA GLY A 220 5.54 -0.16 19.91
C GLY A 220 6.98 0.10 20.35
N GLY A 221 7.36 1.38 20.30
CA GLY A 221 8.71 1.85 20.67
C GLY A 221 9.83 1.10 19.95
N ASN A 222 10.98 1.00 20.62
CA ASN A 222 12.16 0.33 20.09
C ASN A 222 11.97 -1.19 19.94
N LYS A 223 11.20 -1.82 20.84
CA LYS A 223 10.91 -3.25 20.77
C LYS A 223 10.16 -3.59 19.49
N GLY A 224 9.08 -2.88 19.20
CA GLY A 224 8.33 -3.09 17.96
C GLY A 224 9.18 -2.79 16.73
N ALA A 225 10.07 -1.80 16.81
CA ALA A 225 10.93 -1.44 15.69
C ALA A 225 11.99 -2.53 15.43
N HIS A 226 12.54 -3.11 16.48
CA HIS A 226 13.41 -4.27 16.39
C HIS A 226 12.74 -5.44 15.67
N GLU A 227 11.48 -5.75 16.03
CA GLU A 227 10.72 -6.81 15.35
C GLU A 227 10.50 -6.53 13.85
N VAL A 228 10.26 -5.26 13.47
CA VAL A 228 10.21 -4.86 12.05
C VAL A 228 11.56 -5.13 11.36
N ASN A 229 12.68 -4.78 12.00
CA ASN A 229 14.01 -4.93 11.44
C ASN A 229 14.46 -6.38 11.21
N ARG A 230 13.88 -7.34 11.93
CA ARG A 230 14.22 -8.78 11.79
C ARG A 230 14.10 -9.28 10.35
N ILE A 231 13.21 -8.71 9.53
CA ILE A 231 13.07 -9.12 8.12
C ILE A 231 14.37 -8.98 7.33
N TRP A 232 15.26 -8.04 7.70
CA TRP A 232 16.55 -7.86 7.03
C TRP A 232 17.60 -8.87 7.50
N MET A 233 17.45 -9.36 8.73
CA MET A 233 18.47 -10.11 9.43
C MET A 233 18.21 -11.63 9.41
N GLU A 234 16.95 -12.02 9.25
CA GLU A 234 16.49 -13.41 9.41
C GLU A 234 15.83 -13.96 8.13
N SER A 235 15.77 -13.18 7.06
CA SER A 235 15.33 -13.64 5.74
C SER A 235 16.47 -14.28 4.93
N ILE A 236 16.14 -14.78 3.74
CA ILE A 236 17.14 -15.19 2.74
C ILE A 236 17.98 -13.98 2.34
N ARG A 237 19.30 -14.14 2.34
CA ARG A 237 20.28 -13.09 2.01
C ARG A 237 20.69 -13.16 0.55
N ASP A 238 21.38 -12.13 0.08
CA ASP A 238 21.97 -12.16 -1.26
C ASP A 238 22.97 -13.33 -1.40
N GLY A 239 23.02 -13.95 -2.57
CA GLY A 239 23.79 -15.17 -2.84
C GLY A 239 23.24 -16.49 -2.28
N GLU A 240 22.19 -16.49 -1.45
CA GLU A 240 21.56 -17.70 -0.91
C GLU A 240 20.51 -18.31 -1.86
N ASP A 241 20.19 -19.59 -1.66
CA ASP A 241 19.19 -20.29 -2.48
C ASP A 241 17.77 -19.75 -2.20
N GLY A 242 16.99 -19.52 -3.27
CA GLY A 242 15.64 -18.97 -3.17
C GLY A 242 15.57 -17.45 -3.07
N ARG A 243 16.72 -16.74 -3.10
CA ARG A 243 16.77 -15.27 -3.01
C ARG A 243 15.98 -14.58 -4.11
N MET A 244 15.93 -15.15 -5.33
CA MET A 244 15.31 -14.52 -6.49
C MET A 244 13.78 -14.52 -6.36
N GLU A 245 13.22 -15.55 -5.75
CA GLU A 245 11.80 -15.73 -5.50
C GLU A 245 11.30 -15.03 -4.22
N GLN A 246 12.22 -14.54 -3.37
CA GLN A 246 11.86 -13.86 -2.12
C GLN A 246 11.24 -12.48 -2.40
N THR A 247 10.05 -12.27 -1.85
CA THR A 247 9.40 -10.95 -1.74
C THR A 247 9.50 -10.41 -0.30
N PRO A 248 9.27 -9.11 -0.07
CA PRO A 248 9.15 -8.57 1.29
C PRO A 248 8.10 -9.30 2.13
N PHE A 249 7.04 -9.79 1.48
CA PHE A 249 5.91 -10.44 2.13
C PHE A 249 6.19 -11.88 2.50
N SER A 250 6.85 -12.64 1.62
CA SER A 250 7.33 -13.98 1.96
C SER A 250 8.40 -13.93 3.05
N ALA A 251 9.25 -12.88 3.06
CA ALA A 251 10.19 -12.65 4.15
C ALA A 251 9.45 -12.39 5.48
N MET A 252 8.46 -11.49 5.51
CA MET A 252 7.62 -11.28 6.70
C MET A 252 6.94 -12.57 7.18
N MET A 253 6.36 -13.35 6.26
CA MET A 253 5.72 -14.63 6.60
C MET A 253 6.72 -15.62 7.21
N MET A 254 7.92 -15.70 6.67
CA MET A 254 9.00 -16.55 7.18
C MET A 254 9.45 -16.10 8.58
N VAL A 255 9.83 -14.82 8.73
CA VAL A 255 10.42 -14.28 9.96
C VAL A 255 9.42 -14.25 11.12
N TYR A 256 8.15 -13.95 10.83
CA TYR A 256 7.10 -13.85 11.85
C TYR A 256 6.30 -15.16 12.03
N GLY A 257 6.56 -16.17 11.19
CA GLY A 257 5.81 -17.42 11.19
C GLY A 257 4.33 -17.22 10.84
N TRP A 258 4.02 -16.24 9.98
CA TRP A 258 2.66 -15.91 9.58
C TRP A 258 2.19 -16.78 8.41
N THR A 259 0.91 -17.13 8.44
CA THR A 259 0.18 -17.56 7.25
C THR A 259 -0.14 -16.35 6.36
N LEU A 260 -0.52 -16.60 5.10
CA LEU A 260 -1.01 -15.55 4.22
C LEU A 260 -2.27 -14.86 4.79
N GLU A 261 -3.15 -15.62 5.46
CA GLU A 261 -4.32 -15.08 6.14
C GLU A 261 -3.91 -14.09 7.25
N GLN A 262 -2.91 -14.41 8.07
CA GLN A 262 -2.41 -13.49 9.10
C GLN A 262 -1.73 -12.26 8.52
N LEU A 263 -1.05 -12.38 7.39
CA LEU A 263 -0.55 -11.22 6.65
C LEU A 263 -1.71 -10.35 6.12
N ASN A 264 -2.75 -11.00 5.58
CA ASN A 264 -3.97 -10.33 5.11
C ASN A 264 -4.71 -9.62 6.26
N ASP A 265 -4.71 -10.18 7.48
CA ASP A 265 -5.26 -9.53 8.67
C ASP A 265 -4.53 -8.22 8.95
N GLN A 266 -3.20 -8.20 8.83
CA GLN A 266 -2.41 -7.00 9.09
C GLN A 266 -2.69 -5.89 8.08
N PHE A 267 -2.86 -6.23 6.80
CA PHE A 267 -3.27 -5.24 5.79
C PHE A 267 -4.71 -4.75 5.97
N GLY A 268 -5.63 -5.62 6.42
CA GLY A 268 -7.00 -5.22 6.79
C GLY A 268 -7.02 -4.24 7.97
N LYS A 269 -6.32 -4.58 9.05
CA LYS A 269 -6.15 -3.69 10.22
C LYS A 269 -5.53 -2.36 9.83
N PHE A 270 -4.47 -2.38 9.02
CA PHE A 270 -3.80 -1.18 8.56
C PHE A 270 -4.73 -0.24 7.77
N ALA A 271 -5.57 -0.77 6.89
CA ALA A 271 -6.57 0.02 6.17
C ALA A 271 -7.61 0.64 7.13
N MET A 272 -8.14 -0.15 8.07
CA MET A 272 -9.09 0.34 9.09
C MET A 272 -8.47 1.39 10.01
N LYS A 273 -7.19 1.23 10.39
CA LYS A 273 -6.41 2.18 11.18
C LYS A 273 -6.24 3.52 10.46
N ASN A 274 -5.91 3.49 9.17
CA ASN A 274 -5.71 4.69 8.36
C ASN A 274 -7.00 5.48 8.14
N ALA A 275 -8.19 4.84 8.20
CA ALA A 275 -9.46 5.54 8.10
C ALA A 275 -9.62 6.69 9.12
N THR A 276 -8.94 6.61 10.27
CA THR A 276 -8.97 7.65 11.32
C THR A 276 -7.58 8.13 11.78
N LEU A 277 -6.54 7.66 11.10
CA LEU A 277 -5.14 7.85 11.47
C LEU A 277 -4.88 7.48 12.94
N GLU A 278 -5.32 6.28 13.36
CA GLU A 278 -5.20 5.78 14.73
C GLU A 278 -3.76 5.40 15.08
N TYR A 279 -2.86 6.38 15.12
CA TYR A 279 -1.49 6.25 15.59
C TYR A 279 -1.36 6.89 16.98
N THR A 280 -0.22 6.65 17.65
CA THR A 280 0.10 7.35 18.91
C THR A 280 -0.13 8.88 18.81
N PRO A 281 -0.57 9.56 19.89
CA PRO A 281 -1.06 10.95 19.80
C PRO A 281 -0.12 11.94 19.10
N ALA A 282 1.19 11.83 19.34
CA ALA A 282 2.21 12.66 18.69
C ALA A 282 2.26 12.39 17.17
N LYS A 283 2.26 11.13 16.76
CA LYS A 283 2.25 10.72 15.34
C LYS A 283 0.95 11.09 14.66
N LYS A 284 -0.20 10.84 15.29
CA LYS A 284 -1.51 11.27 14.76
C LYS A 284 -1.55 12.78 14.52
N THR A 285 -0.98 13.57 15.43
CA THR A 285 -0.89 15.03 15.27
C THR A 285 0.01 15.41 14.09
N LEU A 286 1.20 14.82 14.01
CA LEU A 286 2.13 15.03 12.90
C LEU A 286 1.50 14.65 11.56
N TYR A 287 0.92 13.46 11.47
CA TYR A 287 0.34 12.93 10.25
C TYR A 287 -0.87 13.75 9.83
N LYS A 288 -1.78 14.13 10.72
CA LYS A 288 -2.88 15.06 10.37
C LYS A 288 -2.37 16.39 9.82
N LYS A 289 -1.29 16.92 10.38
CA LYS A 289 -0.67 18.16 9.90
C LYS A 289 -0.06 17.98 8.51
N SER A 290 0.73 16.93 8.30
CA SER A 290 1.47 16.71 7.04
C SER A 290 0.56 16.21 5.92
N TRP A 291 -0.34 15.29 6.24
CA TRP A 291 -1.18 14.59 5.28
C TRP A 291 -2.48 15.32 5.01
N GLY A 292 -3.02 16.07 5.97
CA GLY A 292 -4.36 16.64 5.87
C GLY A 292 -5.47 15.63 6.21
N ASP A 293 -6.71 16.02 5.93
CA ASP A 293 -7.91 15.24 6.22
C ASP A 293 -8.45 14.46 5.00
N TYR A 294 -9.58 13.79 5.19
CA TYR A 294 -10.30 13.02 4.17
C TYR A 294 -11.62 13.70 3.76
N GLU A 295 -11.85 14.95 4.15
CA GLU A 295 -13.15 15.60 3.95
C GLU A 295 -13.39 15.96 2.48
N PHE A 296 -14.62 15.73 2.00
CA PHE A 296 -14.99 15.96 0.60
C PHE A 296 -14.63 17.36 0.09
N LYS A 297 -14.85 18.37 0.93
CA LYS A 297 -14.64 19.78 0.57
C LYS A 297 -13.16 20.08 0.32
N THR A 298 -12.29 19.73 1.26
CA THR A 298 -10.85 20.02 1.24
C THR A 298 -10.13 19.21 0.17
N ARG A 299 -10.55 17.97 -0.07
CA ARG A 299 -9.97 17.12 -1.12
C ARG A 299 -10.40 17.52 -2.54
N ARG A 300 -11.30 18.50 -2.70
CA ARG A 300 -11.75 19.09 -3.99
C ARG A 300 -11.25 20.52 -4.24
N THR A 301 -10.42 21.07 -3.37
CA THR A 301 -9.82 22.40 -3.58
C THR A 301 -8.50 22.32 -4.33
N HIS A 302 -8.23 23.32 -5.17
CA HIS A 302 -6.90 23.59 -5.72
C HIS A 302 -6.23 24.81 -5.07
N ASP A 303 -6.91 25.47 -4.13
CA ASP A 303 -6.44 26.68 -3.47
C ASP A 303 -5.45 26.31 -2.36
N GLY A 304 -4.14 26.48 -2.60
CA GLY A 304 -3.10 26.25 -1.60
C GLY A 304 -1.72 25.97 -2.18
N TRP A 305 -0.77 25.65 -1.29
CA TRP A 305 0.59 25.26 -1.66
C TRP A 305 0.68 23.75 -1.91
N GLY A 306 1.41 23.36 -2.95
CA GLY A 306 1.68 21.96 -3.29
C GLY A 306 0.55 21.28 -4.06
N ASP A 307 0.63 19.96 -4.17
CA ASP A 307 -0.24 19.16 -5.02
C ASP A 307 -1.50 18.68 -4.28
N LEU A 308 -2.21 19.60 -3.63
CA LEU A 308 -3.42 19.32 -2.81
C LEU A 308 -4.50 18.56 -3.59
N TYR A 309 -4.58 18.78 -4.90
CA TYR A 309 -5.48 18.05 -5.79
C TYR A 309 -5.24 16.53 -5.78
N ARG A 310 -4.05 16.03 -5.41
CA ARG A 310 -3.75 14.59 -5.25
C ARG A 310 -4.53 13.95 -4.09
N ARG A 311 -5.08 14.75 -3.17
CA ARG A 311 -5.95 14.24 -2.11
C ARG A 311 -7.29 13.75 -2.64
N HIS A 312 -7.63 14.06 -3.89
CA HIS A 312 -8.85 13.57 -4.51
C HIS A 312 -8.93 12.03 -4.48
N SER A 313 -7.82 11.34 -4.73
CA SER A 313 -7.76 9.89 -4.90
C SER A 313 -7.78 9.07 -3.61
N ARG A 314 -7.77 9.72 -2.43
CA ARG A 314 -7.73 9.05 -1.10
C ARG A 314 -9.01 8.34 -0.69
N VAL A 315 -10.15 8.94 -1.07
CA VAL A 315 -11.48 8.47 -0.70
C VAL A 315 -12.17 8.02 -1.97
N THR A 316 -12.46 6.72 -2.02
CA THR A 316 -13.08 6.09 -3.18
C THR A 316 -14.54 6.46 -3.23
N MET A 317 -14.95 7.13 -4.31
CA MET A 317 -16.35 7.36 -4.63
C MET A 317 -16.86 6.22 -5.50
N LEU A 318 -17.95 5.58 -5.08
CA LEU A 318 -18.53 4.46 -5.81
C LEU A 318 -19.42 4.96 -6.96
N ASN A 319 -19.63 4.11 -7.95
CA ASN A 319 -20.62 4.32 -9.00
C ASN A 319 -21.93 3.64 -8.62
N LYS A 320 -23.06 4.33 -8.76
CA LYS A 320 -24.38 3.70 -8.61
C LYS A 320 -24.65 2.74 -9.77
N MET A 321 -25.05 1.52 -9.46
CA MET A 321 -25.42 0.50 -10.43
C MET A 321 -26.84 0.76 -10.94
N LYS A 322 -27.09 0.40 -12.21
CA LYS A 322 -28.45 0.40 -12.74
C LYS A 322 -29.23 -0.76 -12.15
N CYS A 323 -30.50 -0.52 -11.86
CA CYS A 323 -31.44 -1.56 -11.51
C CYS A 323 -31.64 -2.49 -12.71
N GLU A 324 -31.32 -3.78 -12.60
CA GLU A 324 -31.52 -4.74 -13.68
C GLU A 324 -33.01 -5.11 -13.86
N ASP A 325 -33.79 -5.06 -12.78
CA ASP A 325 -35.21 -5.40 -12.78
C ASP A 325 -36.05 -4.13 -12.95
N ALA A 326 -36.40 -3.78 -14.19
CA ALA A 326 -37.23 -2.62 -14.52
C ALA A 326 -38.69 -2.69 -14.01
N VAL A 327 -39.04 -3.66 -13.16
CA VAL A 327 -40.41 -3.97 -12.72
C VAL A 327 -40.56 -4.00 -11.18
N GLY A 328 -39.58 -3.52 -10.42
CA GLY A 328 -39.69 -3.34 -8.97
C GLY A 328 -38.70 -2.34 -8.38
N ASP A 329 -38.97 -1.87 -7.15
CA ASP A 329 -38.02 -1.09 -6.35
C ASP A 329 -36.86 -2.01 -5.93
N CYS A 330 -35.75 -1.98 -6.66
CA CYS A 330 -34.51 -2.58 -6.19
C CYS A 330 -33.78 -1.62 -5.25
N ALA A 331 -33.08 -2.17 -4.26
CA ALA A 331 -32.20 -1.39 -3.40
C ALA A 331 -31.08 -0.72 -4.22
N ASP A 332 -30.70 0.48 -3.80
CA ASP A 332 -29.55 1.18 -4.36
C ASP A 332 -28.27 0.38 -4.10
N ARG A 333 -27.60 0.00 -5.18
CA ARG A 333 -26.34 -0.74 -5.17
C ARG A 333 -25.25 0.07 -5.82
N TYR A 334 -24.02 -0.13 -5.37
CA TYR A 334 -22.88 0.64 -5.76
C TYR A 334 -21.71 -0.27 -6.13
N ILE A 335 -20.86 0.17 -7.05
CA ILE A 335 -19.71 -0.57 -7.56
C ILE A 335 -18.45 0.30 -7.52
N SER A 336 -17.31 -0.30 -7.17
CA SER A 336 -16.01 0.38 -7.24
C SER A 336 -15.64 0.72 -8.70
N PRO A 337 -15.21 1.94 -9.01
CA PRO A 337 -14.68 2.25 -10.34
C PRO A 337 -13.46 1.39 -10.67
N SER A 338 -13.35 0.91 -11.92
CA SER A 338 -12.30 -0.05 -12.30
C SER A 338 -10.87 0.43 -11.99
N TYR A 339 -10.54 1.68 -12.33
CA TYR A 339 -9.21 2.26 -12.06
C TYR A 339 -8.93 2.57 -10.59
N TRP A 340 -9.95 2.53 -9.73
CA TRP A 340 -9.86 2.81 -8.31
C TRP A 340 -10.03 1.56 -7.44
N ALA A 341 -10.42 0.43 -8.04
CA ALA A 341 -10.52 -0.85 -7.37
C ALA A 341 -9.16 -1.24 -6.79
N PRO A 342 -9.11 -1.77 -5.56
CA PRO A 342 -7.86 -2.07 -4.89
C PRO A 342 -7.10 -3.17 -5.64
N GLN A 343 -5.80 -3.01 -5.80
CA GLN A 343 -4.86 -4.04 -6.20
C GLN A 343 -4.33 -4.77 -4.97
N ARG A 344 -3.57 -5.86 -5.13
CA ARG A 344 -3.08 -6.70 -4.02
C ARG A 344 -2.46 -5.89 -2.88
N TRP A 345 -3.11 -5.95 -1.70
CA TRP A 345 -2.80 -5.22 -0.46
C TRP A 345 -2.91 -3.70 -0.52
N GLY A 346 -3.43 -3.17 -1.62
CA GLY A 346 -4.06 -1.86 -1.65
C GLY A 346 -5.44 -1.91 -1.00
N TYR A 347 -5.95 -0.74 -0.63
CA TYR A 347 -7.24 -0.57 0.01
C TYR A 347 -8.01 0.65 -0.52
N ASN A 348 -9.33 0.56 -0.44
CA ASN A 348 -10.22 1.69 -0.59
C ASN A 348 -10.71 2.14 0.79
N LEU A 349 -10.86 3.46 0.95
CA LEU A 349 -11.68 4.05 1.99
C LEU A 349 -12.93 4.64 1.34
N VAL A 350 -14.10 4.11 1.67
CA VAL A 350 -15.38 4.64 1.23
C VAL A 350 -16.04 5.33 2.40
N ARG A 351 -16.37 6.62 2.24
CA ARG A 351 -17.11 7.38 3.24
C ARG A 351 -18.60 6.99 3.16
N ILE A 352 -19.18 6.61 4.30
CA ILE A 352 -20.61 6.28 4.43
C ILE A 352 -21.28 7.36 5.29
N TYR A 353 -22.46 7.79 4.87
CA TYR A 353 -23.33 8.71 5.59
C TYR A 353 -24.54 7.94 6.10
N PRO A 354 -24.63 7.68 7.42
CA PRO A 354 -25.82 7.09 8.02
C PRO A 354 -27.04 8.01 7.85
N ASP A 355 -28.24 7.44 7.67
CA ASP A 355 -29.49 8.21 7.60
C ASP A 355 -29.84 8.83 8.96
N SER A 356 -29.50 8.13 10.04
CA SER A 356 -29.62 8.56 11.43
C SER A 356 -28.65 7.74 12.30
N ALA A 357 -28.48 8.14 13.56
CA ALA A 357 -27.71 7.33 14.51
C ALA A 357 -28.37 5.96 14.74
N GLY A 358 -27.55 4.93 14.92
CA GLY A 358 -27.98 3.55 15.09
C GLY A 358 -27.28 2.61 14.13
N LYS A 359 -27.89 1.45 13.91
CA LYS A 359 -27.30 0.36 13.14
C LYS A 359 -27.20 0.69 11.65
N VAL A 360 -25.99 0.67 11.12
CA VAL A 360 -25.71 0.67 9.68
C VAL A 360 -25.25 -0.73 9.26
N THR A 361 -25.80 -1.23 8.16
CA THR A 361 -25.35 -2.50 7.54
C THR A 361 -24.75 -2.23 6.18
N VAL A 362 -23.58 -2.81 5.91
CA VAL A 362 -23.00 -2.88 4.56
C VAL A 362 -23.02 -4.33 4.10
N LYS A 363 -23.76 -4.61 3.03
CA LYS A 363 -23.70 -5.89 2.33
C LYS A 363 -22.59 -5.81 1.28
N PHE A 364 -21.57 -6.65 1.40
CA PHE A 364 -20.39 -6.62 0.54
C PHE A 364 -20.40 -7.77 -0.46
N ARG A 365 -20.06 -7.50 -1.73
CA ARG A 365 -19.94 -8.49 -2.80
C ARG A 365 -18.71 -8.22 -3.64
N GLY A 366 -17.67 -9.02 -3.49
CA GLY A 366 -16.51 -9.01 -4.39
C GLY A 366 -16.89 -9.50 -5.79
N ILE A 367 -16.32 -8.90 -6.82
CA ILE A 367 -16.45 -9.37 -8.21
C ILE A 367 -15.34 -10.39 -8.43
N VAL A 368 -15.68 -11.66 -8.21
CA VAL A 368 -14.74 -12.78 -8.25
C VAL A 368 -14.27 -13.03 -9.68
N GLN A 369 -12.95 -13.07 -9.86
CA GLN A 369 -12.31 -13.38 -11.13
C GLN A 369 -11.74 -14.80 -11.08
N GLU A 370 -12.32 -15.71 -11.87
CA GLU A 370 -11.94 -17.14 -11.85
C GLU A 370 -10.63 -17.42 -12.59
N LYS A 371 -10.32 -16.61 -13.61
CA LYS A 371 -9.15 -16.77 -14.48
C LYS A 371 -8.72 -15.42 -15.05
N PRO A 372 -7.46 -15.28 -15.48
CA PRO A 372 -7.05 -14.13 -16.28
C PRO A 372 -7.91 -13.96 -17.55
N THR A 373 -8.07 -12.71 -17.98
CA THR A 373 -8.61 -12.35 -19.30
C THR A 373 -7.64 -12.66 -20.45
N VAL A 374 -6.34 -12.75 -20.15
CA VAL A 374 -5.25 -13.02 -21.08
C VAL A 374 -4.24 -14.00 -20.48
N ASN A 375 -3.72 -14.94 -21.26
CA ASN A 375 -2.82 -15.96 -20.71
C ASN A 375 -1.51 -15.38 -20.16
N GLY A 376 -1.04 -14.28 -20.75
CA GLY A 376 0.19 -13.58 -20.40
C GLY A 376 0.54 -12.55 -21.47
N TYR A 377 1.71 -11.93 -21.34
CA TYR A 377 2.15 -10.85 -22.22
C TYR A 377 3.48 -11.17 -22.90
N THR A 378 3.79 -10.47 -23.99
CA THR A 378 5.09 -10.62 -24.64
C THR A 378 6.19 -10.10 -23.72
N CYS A 379 7.07 -11.03 -23.34
CA CYS A 379 8.23 -10.78 -22.50
C CYS A 379 9.35 -10.04 -23.25
N PHE A 380 9.94 -9.03 -22.62
CA PHE A 380 11.19 -8.41 -23.09
C PHE A 380 12.16 -8.27 -21.91
N GLY A 381 13.36 -8.84 -22.06
CA GLY A 381 14.38 -8.88 -21.00
C GLY A 381 14.28 -10.11 -20.10
N ASP A 382 15.42 -10.50 -19.53
CA ASP A 382 15.55 -11.61 -18.59
C ASP A 382 16.23 -11.13 -17.31
N ASN A 383 15.86 -11.71 -16.16
CA ASN A 383 16.58 -11.51 -14.90
C ASN A 383 17.51 -12.70 -14.66
N THR A 384 18.82 -12.49 -14.76
CA THR A 384 19.79 -13.54 -14.48
C THR A 384 20.27 -13.44 -13.04
N ASP A 385 20.16 -14.53 -12.30
CA ASP A 385 20.80 -14.66 -11.00
C ASP A 385 22.32 -14.61 -11.17
N TYR A 386 22.91 -13.48 -10.83
CA TYR A 386 24.36 -13.27 -10.93
C TYR A 386 25.18 -14.32 -10.17
N TYR A 387 24.67 -14.83 -9.04
CA TYR A 387 25.40 -15.76 -8.17
C TYR A 387 25.30 -17.22 -8.64
N LYS A 388 24.21 -17.58 -9.33
CA LYS A 388 23.92 -18.98 -9.73
C LYS A 388 23.93 -19.19 -11.24
N GLY A 389 23.98 -18.11 -12.03
CA GLY A 389 23.88 -18.15 -13.50
C GLY A 389 22.52 -18.61 -14.03
N LYS A 390 21.49 -18.73 -13.17
CA LYS A 390 20.14 -19.13 -13.56
C LYS A 390 19.36 -17.93 -14.09
N THR A 391 18.86 -18.05 -15.31
CA THR A 391 18.02 -17.01 -15.92
C THR A 391 16.55 -17.25 -15.64
N TYR A 392 15.89 -16.24 -15.08
CA TYR A 392 14.45 -16.18 -14.90
C TYR A 392 13.87 -15.33 -16.02
N LYS A 393 12.83 -15.85 -16.68
CA LYS A 393 12.04 -15.10 -17.66
C LYS A 393 11.06 -14.16 -16.98
N TRP A 394 11.58 -13.37 -16.04
CA TRP A 394 10.87 -12.29 -15.38
C TRP A 394 11.16 -11.04 -16.15
N CYS A 395 10.23 -10.70 -17.00
CA CYS A 395 10.36 -9.59 -17.90
C CYS A 395 10.09 -8.32 -17.12
N ASN A 396 10.99 -7.35 -17.22
CA ASN A 396 10.58 -5.96 -17.13
C ASN A 396 9.62 -5.76 -18.33
N TYR A 397 8.30 -5.92 -18.25
CA TYR A 397 7.42 -5.46 -17.18
C TYR A 397 6.05 -6.20 -17.22
N ALA A 398 5.99 -7.51 -17.46
CA ALA A 398 4.80 -8.35 -17.30
C ALA A 398 5.17 -9.84 -17.43
N PRO A 399 4.53 -10.76 -16.69
CA PRO A 399 4.86 -12.18 -16.79
C PRO A 399 4.35 -12.79 -18.12
N ASP A 400 5.11 -13.75 -18.66
CA ASP A 400 4.74 -14.55 -19.85
C ASP A 400 3.53 -15.45 -19.60
N LYS A 401 3.27 -15.76 -18.32
CA LYS A 401 2.06 -16.41 -17.83
C LYS A 401 1.54 -15.71 -16.57
N LEU A 402 0.28 -15.29 -16.58
CA LEU A 402 -0.37 -14.77 -15.39
C LEU A 402 -0.80 -15.90 -14.43
N PRO A 403 -0.62 -15.73 -13.11
CA PRO A 403 -1.26 -16.60 -12.12
C PRO A 403 -2.78 -16.40 -12.15
N ASN A 404 -3.54 -17.33 -11.58
CA ASN A 404 -4.96 -17.12 -11.36
C ASN A 404 -5.18 -15.90 -10.43
N PRO A 405 -6.29 -15.15 -10.56
CA PRO A 405 -6.50 -13.93 -9.79
C PRO A 405 -6.60 -14.17 -8.28
N ALA A 406 -7.04 -15.36 -7.85
CA ALA A 406 -7.20 -15.73 -6.43
C ALA A 406 -7.98 -14.67 -5.64
N SER A 407 -9.13 -14.21 -6.18
CA SER A 407 -9.87 -13.07 -5.65
C SER A 407 -10.26 -13.25 -4.17
N GLY A 408 -9.90 -12.27 -3.35
CA GLY A 408 -10.20 -12.22 -1.92
C GLY A 408 -10.13 -10.79 -1.38
N TRP A 409 -10.90 -10.53 -0.33
CA TRP A 409 -11.01 -9.22 0.31
C TRP A 409 -11.02 -9.37 1.83
N THR A 410 -10.50 -8.33 2.50
CA THR A 410 -10.61 -8.11 3.94
C THR A 410 -11.29 -6.78 4.15
N VAL A 411 -12.41 -6.76 4.86
CA VAL A 411 -13.32 -5.61 4.90
C VAL A 411 -13.78 -5.34 6.34
N GLY A 412 -13.87 -4.07 6.71
CA GLY A 412 -14.41 -3.66 8.00
C GLY A 412 -14.93 -2.22 8.01
N LEU A 413 -15.77 -1.91 8.99
CA LEU A 413 -16.34 -0.59 9.23
C LEU A 413 -15.62 0.11 10.39
N VAL A 414 -15.46 1.43 10.27
CA VAL A 414 -14.82 2.29 11.29
C VAL A 414 -15.68 3.52 11.53
N ALA A 415 -16.32 3.59 12.69
CA ALA A 415 -16.99 4.80 13.16
C ALA A 415 -15.98 5.67 13.92
N GLU A 416 -15.83 6.93 13.54
CA GLU A 416 -14.94 7.89 14.21
C GLU A 416 -15.75 8.82 15.11
N GLY A 417 -15.50 8.75 16.42
CA GLY A 417 -16.11 9.64 17.40
C GLY A 417 -15.70 11.11 17.18
N ALA A 418 -16.45 12.04 17.78
CA ALA A 418 -16.12 13.48 17.75
C ALA A 418 -14.70 13.80 18.23
N ASP A 419 -14.16 13.02 19.18
CA ASP A 419 -12.81 13.11 19.70
C ASP A 419 -11.73 12.49 18.78
N GLY A 420 -12.16 11.85 17.69
CA GLY A 420 -11.29 11.13 16.76
C GLY A 420 -10.97 9.71 17.19
N THR A 421 -11.60 9.18 18.24
CA THR A 421 -11.42 7.79 18.68
C THR A 421 -12.22 6.85 17.76
N PRO A 422 -11.59 5.82 17.19
CA PRO A 422 -12.28 4.87 16.33
C PRO A 422 -13.05 3.80 17.11
N ARG A 423 -14.12 3.30 16.49
CA ARG A 423 -14.85 2.10 16.88
C ARG A 423 -14.97 1.20 15.66
N TYR A 424 -14.60 -0.06 15.82
CA TYR A 424 -14.47 -1.01 14.73
C TYR A 424 -15.65 -2.00 14.72
N SER A 425 -16.13 -2.38 13.54
CA SER A 425 -16.90 -3.62 13.38
C SER A 425 -15.98 -4.84 13.51
N GLU A 426 -16.57 -6.04 13.45
CA GLU A 426 -15.80 -7.22 13.04
C GLU A 426 -15.16 -6.97 11.67
N MET A 427 -13.91 -7.42 11.49
CA MET A 427 -13.24 -7.47 10.20
C MET A 427 -13.51 -8.85 9.58
N LYS A 428 -14.02 -8.88 8.35
CA LYS A 428 -14.39 -10.12 7.66
C LYS A 428 -13.54 -10.36 6.42
N HIS A 429 -13.34 -11.64 6.11
CA HIS A 429 -12.60 -12.12 4.96
C HIS A 429 -13.51 -12.90 4.01
N GLY A 430 -13.24 -12.82 2.72
CA GLY A 430 -13.90 -13.64 1.71
C GLY A 430 -14.49 -12.82 0.57
N THR A 431 -15.41 -13.45 -0.18
CA THR A 431 -15.95 -12.88 -1.42
C THR A 431 -17.30 -12.20 -1.23
N GLY A 432 -18.09 -12.55 -0.20
CA GLY A 432 -19.33 -11.85 0.11
C GLY A 432 -19.87 -12.17 1.49
N PHE A 433 -20.34 -11.13 2.18
CA PHE A 433 -20.82 -11.18 3.57
C PHE A 433 -21.47 -9.85 3.94
N ASN A 434 -22.15 -9.79 5.09
CA ASN A 434 -22.73 -8.56 5.63
C ASN A 434 -21.92 -8.07 6.84
N LEU A 435 -21.70 -6.76 6.94
CA LEU A 435 -21.01 -6.06 8.03
C LEU A 435 -21.97 -5.10 8.72
N GLU A 436 -21.85 -4.97 10.04
CA GLU A 436 -22.76 -4.14 10.85
C GLU A 436 -21.95 -3.33 11.87
N ILE A 437 -22.38 -2.10 12.13
CA ILE A 437 -21.84 -1.25 13.20
C ILE A 437 -22.91 -0.30 13.74
N GLU A 438 -22.87 -0.05 15.05
CA GLU A 438 -23.71 0.97 15.70
C GLU A 438 -23.05 2.35 15.60
N THR A 439 -23.73 3.30 14.98
CA THR A 439 -23.30 4.71 14.88
C THR A 439 -23.97 5.56 15.95
N LYS A 440 -23.31 6.65 16.35
CA LYS A 440 -23.81 7.63 17.33
C LYS A 440 -24.02 8.97 16.64
N GLU A 441 -24.94 9.78 17.16
CA GLU A 441 -25.15 11.15 16.69
C GLU A 441 -23.89 12.02 16.78
N SER A 442 -23.02 11.71 17.76
CA SER A 442 -21.74 12.38 17.96
C SER A 442 -20.60 11.87 17.08
N ASP A 443 -20.79 10.79 16.32
CA ASP A 443 -19.75 10.34 15.40
C ASP A 443 -19.61 11.37 14.28
N LYS A 444 -18.37 11.73 13.95
CA LYS A 444 -18.12 12.67 12.85
C LYS A 444 -17.95 11.95 11.52
N ALA A 445 -17.75 10.64 11.51
CA ALA A 445 -17.52 9.86 10.30
C ALA A 445 -17.87 8.37 10.46
N LEU A 446 -18.30 7.75 9.37
CA LEU A 446 -18.31 6.30 9.19
C LEU A 446 -17.55 5.95 7.92
N TRP A 447 -16.63 5.01 8.02
CA TRP A 447 -15.79 4.54 6.93
C TRP A 447 -15.98 3.06 6.68
N LEU A 448 -15.99 2.66 5.42
CA LEU A 448 -15.79 1.29 4.98
C LEU A 448 -14.36 1.17 4.44
N ALA A 449 -13.56 0.32 5.06
CA ALA A 449 -12.23 -0.05 4.57
C ALA A 449 -12.35 -1.36 3.79
N VAL A 450 -11.95 -1.36 2.51
CA VAL A 450 -11.96 -2.53 1.63
C VAL A 450 -10.55 -2.80 1.15
N THR A 451 -9.89 -3.84 1.66
CA THR A 451 -8.54 -4.22 1.25
C THR A 451 -8.61 -5.42 0.31
N ALA A 452 -7.90 -5.38 -0.81
CA ALA A 452 -7.73 -6.57 -1.65
C ALA A 452 -6.72 -7.50 -0.99
N THR A 453 -7.16 -8.70 -0.62
CA THR A 453 -6.37 -9.70 0.07
C THR A 453 -6.53 -11.05 -0.65
N PRO A 454 -5.80 -11.24 -1.76
CA PRO A 454 -5.91 -12.45 -2.56
C PRO A 454 -5.68 -13.70 -1.70
N THR A 455 -6.38 -14.78 -2.02
CA THR A 455 -6.32 -16.04 -1.27
C THR A 455 -5.04 -16.84 -1.53
N GLU A 456 -4.27 -16.41 -2.53
CA GLU A 456 -2.95 -16.93 -2.87
C GLU A 456 -1.96 -15.76 -3.02
N MET A 457 -0.66 -16.05 -2.83
CA MET A 457 0.40 -15.05 -2.95
C MET A 457 0.47 -14.52 -4.38
N GLN A 458 0.15 -13.24 -4.58
CA GLN A 458 0.32 -12.54 -5.84
C GLN A 458 1.66 -11.79 -5.82
N THR A 459 2.64 -12.29 -6.57
CA THR A 459 3.95 -11.66 -6.71
C THR A 459 3.91 -10.63 -7.85
N ILE A 460 4.40 -9.43 -7.57
CA ILE A 460 4.44 -8.32 -8.54
C ILE A 460 5.91 -7.94 -8.69
N LEU A 461 6.39 -7.89 -9.93
CA LEU A 461 7.74 -7.42 -10.23
C LEU A 461 7.82 -5.90 -10.06
N TRP A 462 9.02 -5.42 -9.75
CA TRP A 462 9.32 -4.00 -9.74
C TRP A 462 9.05 -3.42 -11.14
N ASP A 463 8.23 -2.37 -11.19
CA ASP A 463 7.84 -1.64 -12.41
C ASP A 463 6.97 -2.44 -13.39
N GLN A 464 6.39 -3.57 -12.94
CA GLN A 464 5.42 -4.34 -13.71
C GLN A 464 4.29 -3.44 -14.25
N PHE A 465 3.97 -3.58 -15.54
CA PHE A 465 2.97 -2.78 -16.21
C PHE A 465 1.60 -2.97 -15.58
N TYR A 466 0.94 -1.85 -15.32
CA TYR A 466 -0.38 -1.75 -14.73
C TYR A 466 -1.41 -2.71 -15.33
N TYR A 467 -1.46 -2.83 -16.67
CA TYR A 467 -2.43 -3.70 -17.34
C TYR A 467 -2.25 -5.18 -17.00
N SER A 468 -1.07 -5.60 -16.55
CA SER A 468 -0.79 -6.98 -16.13
C SER A 468 -1.04 -7.25 -14.63
N ILE A 469 -1.47 -6.23 -13.87
CA ILE A 469 -1.71 -6.32 -12.43
C ILE A 469 -3.22 -6.44 -12.19
N TYR A 470 -3.63 -7.45 -11.42
CA TYR A 470 -5.03 -7.61 -11.04
C TYR A 470 -5.50 -6.49 -10.11
N ARG A 471 -6.68 -5.96 -10.44
CA ARG A 471 -7.52 -5.16 -9.54
C ARG A 471 -8.66 -6.04 -9.05
N TYR A 472 -9.17 -5.76 -7.85
CA TYR A 472 -10.17 -6.56 -7.16
C TYR A 472 -11.43 -5.73 -6.92
N PRO A 473 -12.24 -5.49 -7.97
CA PRO A 473 -13.42 -4.66 -7.87
C PRO A 473 -14.52 -5.33 -7.04
N TYR A 474 -15.40 -4.52 -6.47
CA TYR A 474 -16.45 -4.98 -5.57
C TYR A 474 -17.71 -4.13 -5.71
N MET A 475 -18.81 -4.66 -5.18
CA MET A 475 -20.10 -4.00 -5.07
C MET A 475 -20.52 -3.95 -3.60
N ILE A 476 -21.32 -2.95 -3.25
CA ILE A 476 -21.97 -2.85 -1.95
C ILE A 476 -23.44 -2.43 -2.06
N GLU A 477 -24.19 -2.78 -1.03
CA GLU A 477 -25.50 -2.21 -0.68
C GLU A 477 -25.38 -1.70 0.75
N VAL A 478 -25.91 -0.50 1.01
CA VAL A 478 -25.90 0.11 2.35
C VAL A 478 -27.33 0.20 2.85
N VAL A 479 -27.59 -0.37 4.02
CA VAL A 479 -28.88 -0.26 4.72
C VAL A 479 -28.73 0.78 5.83
N ASN A 480 -29.68 1.71 5.91
CA ASN A 480 -29.70 2.88 6.81
C ASN A 480 -28.56 3.89 6.55
N GLY A 481 -28.21 4.09 5.28
CA GLY A 481 -27.27 5.12 4.85
C GLY A 481 -26.92 5.01 3.37
N ALA A 482 -26.02 5.88 2.92
CA ALA A 482 -25.53 5.89 1.54
C ALA A 482 -24.03 6.23 1.50
N PRO A 483 -23.29 5.74 0.48
CA PRO A 483 -21.93 6.19 0.25
C PRO A 483 -21.89 7.68 -0.17
N GLU A 484 -20.74 8.31 0.07
CA GLU A 484 -20.46 9.69 -0.32
C GLU A 484 -20.82 9.96 -1.78
N GLY A 485 -21.52 11.08 -2.02
CA GLY A 485 -22.05 11.44 -3.34
C GLY A 485 -23.52 11.08 -3.55
N TYR A 486 -24.14 10.27 -2.68
CA TYR A 486 -25.52 9.81 -2.89
C TYR A 486 -26.50 10.17 -1.78
N THR A 487 -26.07 10.90 -0.76
CA THR A 487 -27.02 11.51 0.18
C THR A 487 -27.84 12.59 -0.52
N LYS A 488 -29.05 12.82 -0.01
CA LYS A 488 -29.93 13.88 -0.50
C LYS A 488 -29.17 15.21 -0.61
N ASP A 489 -29.33 15.87 -1.76
CA ASP A 489 -28.79 17.20 -2.05
C ASP A 489 -27.26 17.35 -2.01
N PHE A 490 -26.50 16.25 -2.00
CA PHE A 490 -25.02 16.27 -1.86
C PHE A 490 -24.30 17.15 -2.88
N TRP A 491 -24.75 17.11 -4.14
CA TRP A 491 -24.15 17.86 -5.24
C TRP A 491 -24.76 19.24 -5.45
N LYS A 492 -25.70 19.67 -4.61
CA LYS A 492 -26.35 20.98 -4.78
C LYS A 492 -25.39 22.11 -4.40
N PRO A 493 -25.49 23.27 -5.06
CA PRO A 493 -24.60 24.39 -4.80
C PRO A 493 -24.77 24.97 -3.38
N ALA A 494 -23.78 25.76 -2.97
CA ALA A 494 -23.82 26.46 -1.70
C ALA A 494 -25.08 27.35 -1.58
N GLY A 495 -25.71 27.35 -0.40
CA GLY A 495 -26.93 28.11 -0.14
C GLY A 495 -28.22 27.48 -0.67
N PHE A 496 -28.16 26.22 -1.13
CA PHE A 496 -29.36 25.44 -1.45
C PHE A 496 -30.18 25.13 -0.17
N ASN A 497 -31.49 25.37 -0.22
CA ASN A 497 -32.41 25.20 0.91
C ASN A 497 -33.47 24.10 0.69
N GLY A 498 -33.25 23.20 -0.27
CA GLY A 498 -34.20 22.17 -0.67
C GLY A 498 -35.04 22.53 -1.91
N THR A 499 -35.12 23.81 -2.27
CA THR A 499 -35.89 24.25 -3.45
C THR A 499 -35.15 25.29 -4.30
N THR A 500 -34.48 26.25 -3.67
CA THR A 500 -33.72 27.30 -4.33
C THR A 500 -32.30 27.37 -3.77
N ALA A 501 -31.37 27.94 -4.55
CA ALA A 501 -30.01 28.22 -4.12
C ALA A 501 -29.69 29.69 -4.35
N SER A 502 -29.34 30.40 -3.27
CA SER A 502 -29.02 31.84 -3.35
C SER A 502 -27.84 32.10 -4.28
N GLY A 503 -28.04 32.96 -5.29
CA GLY A 503 -27.01 33.28 -6.29
C GLY A 503 -26.94 32.30 -7.47
N TYR A 504 -27.85 31.32 -7.54
CA TYR A 504 -27.94 30.35 -8.64
C TYR A 504 -29.34 30.36 -9.27
N ALA A 505 -29.40 29.97 -10.55
CA ALA A 505 -30.63 29.67 -11.27
C ALA A 505 -30.51 28.32 -11.97
N GLN A 506 -31.63 27.64 -12.20
CA GLN A 506 -31.63 26.40 -12.98
C GLN A 506 -31.54 26.71 -14.47
N HIS A 507 -30.71 25.96 -15.20
CA HIS A 507 -30.60 26.09 -16.64
C HIS A 507 -31.83 25.51 -17.34
N ALA A 508 -32.41 26.25 -18.29
CA ALA A 508 -33.63 25.83 -18.98
C ALA A 508 -33.45 24.52 -19.77
N ASN A 509 -32.24 24.26 -20.27
CA ASN A 509 -31.87 23.03 -20.93
C ASN A 509 -31.11 22.11 -19.95
N GLY A 510 -31.84 21.20 -19.30
CA GLY A 510 -31.33 20.15 -18.41
C GLY A 510 -31.60 20.33 -16.90
N GLY A 511 -31.88 21.56 -16.44
CA GLY A 511 -32.30 21.82 -15.06
C GLY A 511 -31.18 21.91 -14.01
N GLY A 512 -29.91 21.83 -14.41
CA GLY A 512 -28.76 21.98 -13.51
C GLY A 512 -28.54 23.41 -13.01
N TRP A 513 -27.69 23.57 -12.01
CA TRP A 513 -27.53 24.84 -11.30
C TRP A 513 -26.43 25.71 -11.90
N VAL A 514 -26.76 26.97 -12.20
CA VAL A 514 -25.85 27.95 -12.79
C VAL A 514 -25.76 29.18 -11.89
N SER A 515 -24.55 29.47 -11.41
CA SER A 515 -24.21 30.66 -10.63
C SER A 515 -24.39 31.94 -11.46
N ASN A 516 -24.79 33.02 -10.81
CA ASN A 516 -24.83 34.36 -11.42
C ASN A 516 -23.47 34.89 -11.90
N LYS A 517 -22.37 34.22 -11.53
CA LYS A 517 -21.01 34.52 -11.98
C LYS A 517 -20.61 33.77 -13.25
N ALA A 518 -21.41 32.79 -13.69
CA ALA A 518 -21.13 31.99 -14.88
C ALA A 518 -21.89 32.53 -16.10
N LYS A 519 -21.39 32.22 -17.30
CA LYS A 519 -22.05 32.50 -18.58
C LYS A 519 -22.35 31.19 -19.29
N VAL A 520 -23.62 30.79 -19.35
CA VAL A 520 -24.05 29.54 -19.98
C VAL A 520 -25.02 29.86 -21.12
N ALA A 521 -24.72 29.39 -22.33
CA ALA A 521 -25.58 29.57 -23.49
C ALA A 521 -26.83 28.70 -23.40
N ALA A 522 -27.97 29.19 -23.89
CA ALA A 522 -29.23 28.44 -23.90
C ALA A 522 -29.16 27.12 -24.69
N THR A 523 -28.23 27.01 -25.64
CA THR A 523 -27.96 25.81 -26.44
C THR A 523 -27.15 24.74 -25.70
N ALA A 524 -26.41 25.12 -24.65
CA ALA A 524 -25.69 24.16 -23.82
C ALA A 524 -26.66 23.34 -22.97
N TYR A 525 -26.29 22.12 -22.62
CA TYR A 525 -27.04 21.27 -21.70
C TYR A 525 -26.35 21.24 -20.35
N VAL A 526 -27.10 21.46 -19.27
CA VAL A 526 -26.62 21.32 -17.88
C VAL A 526 -27.57 20.40 -17.13
N GLY A 527 -27.13 19.18 -16.85
CA GLY A 527 -27.93 18.13 -16.22
C GLY A 527 -28.35 18.48 -14.78
N PRO A 528 -29.39 17.82 -14.25
CA PRO A 528 -30.10 18.24 -13.03
C PRO A 528 -29.25 18.24 -11.75
N ASP A 529 -28.17 17.45 -11.72
CA ASP A 529 -27.22 17.37 -10.61
C ASP A 529 -25.86 18.02 -10.92
N ALA A 530 -25.68 18.57 -12.12
CA ALA A 530 -24.49 19.32 -12.49
C ALA A 530 -24.55 20.75 -11.93
N VAL A 531 -23.36 21.30 -11.63
CA VAL A 531 -23.22 22.64 -11.05
C VAL A 531 -22.16 23.45 -11.80
N VAL A 532 -22.54 24.63 -12.27
CA VAL A 532 -21.65 25.62 -12.89
C VAL A 532 -21.52 26.83 -11.95
N ASN A 533 -20.42 26.86 -11.19
CA ASN A 533 -20.10 27.92 -10.24
C ASN A 533 -19.48 29.16 -10.91
N GLY A 534 -18.81 28.98 -12.06
CA GLY A 534 -18.14 30.04 -12.82
C GLY A 534 -17.73 29.59 -14.23
N GLY A 535 -17.09 30.49 -14.98
CA GLY A 535 -16.62 30.22 -16.34
C GLY A 535 -17.64 30.48 -17.45
N THR A 536 -17.34 30.02 -18.66
CA THR A 536 -18.19 30.15 -19.85
C THR A 536 -18.49 28.77 -20.45
N VAL A 537 -19.78 28.47 -20.66
CA VAL A 537 -20.25 27.26 -21.36
C VAL A 537 -21.05 27.70 -22.58
N SER A 538 -20.65 27.29 -23.78
CA SER A 538 -21.24 27.74 -25.05
C SER A 538 -21.35 26.61 -26.09
N GLY A 539 -21.91 26.91 -27.26
CA GLY A 539 -22.18 25.90 -28.29
C GLY A 539 -23.22 24.88 -27.85
N ASN A 540 -23.02 23.62 -28.20
CA ASN A 540 -23.80 22.47 -27.79
C ASN A 540 -23.12 21.68 -26.65
N ALA A 541 -22.24 22.32 -25.87
CA ALA A 541 -21.53 21.67 -24.79
C ALA A 541 -22.50 21.06 -23.77
N ARG A 542 -22.11 19.92 -23.18
CA ARG A 542 -22.95 19.15 -22.25
C ARG A 542 -22.22 18.96 -20.93
N ILE A 543 -22.82 19.46 -19.85
CA ILE A 543 -22.39 19.22 -18.48
C ILE A 543 -23.39 18.24 -17.86
N GLU A 544 -22.95 17.02 -17.57
CA GLU A 544 -23.83 15.89 -17.24
C GLU A 544 -23.53 15.31 -15.85
N ASP A 545 -24.43 14.45 -15.39
CA ASP A 545 -24.33 13.73 -14.12
C ASP A 545 -24.05 14.69 -12.94
N PHE A 546 -22.92 14.50 -12.25
CA PHE A 546 -22.48 15.25 -11.07
C PHE A 546 -21.30 16.18 -11.39
N ALA A 547 -21.09 16.51 -12.67
CA ALA A 547 -19.97 17.35 -13.08
C ALA A 547 -20.05 18.75 -12.47
N VAL A 548 -18.87 19.28 -12.06
CA VAL A 548 -18.74 20.60 -11.44
C VAL A 548 -17.79 21.48 -12.24
N ILE A 549 -18.25 22.67 -12.61
CA ILE A 549 -17.47 23.68 -13.33
C ILE A 549 -17.25 24.89 -12.42
N ASN A 550 -16.04 25.06 -11.91
CA ASN A 550 -15.64 26.22 -11.11
C ASN A 550 -15.15 27.39 -11.97
N GLY A 551 -14.64 27.12 -13.18
CA GLY A 551 -14.11 28.12 -14.09
C GLY A 551 -13.74 27.53 -15.46
N GLY A 552 -13.10 28.34 -16.31
CA GLY A 552 -12.67 27.95 -17.66
C GLY A 552 -13.70 28.20 -18.77
N THR A 553 -13.42 27.67 -19.95
CA THR A 553 -14.28 27.75 -21.15
C THR A 553 -14.59 26.35 -21.66
N ILE A 554 -15.87 26.02 -21.81
CA ILE A 554 -16.35 24.76 -22.39
C ILE A 554 -17.21 25.12 -23.60
N SER A 555 -16.84 24.68 -24.80
CA SER A 555 -17.49 25.11 -26.05
C SER A 555 -17.73 23.96 -27.03
N ASP A 556 -18.34 24.29 -28.16
CA ASP A 556 -18.63 23.38 -29.28
C ASP A 556 -19.50 22.19 -28.86
N ASN A 557 -19.07 20.95 -29.02
CA ASN A 557 -19.81 19.75 -28.60
C ASN A 557 -19.13 19.04 -27.41
N ALA A 558 -18.27 19.74 -26.66
CA ALA A 558 -17.53 19.15 -25.56
C ALA A 558 -18.47 18.59 -24.48
N VAL A 559 -18.06 17.47 -23.87
CA VAL A 559 -18.84 16.80 -22.81
C VAL A 559 -18.01 16.73 -21.53
N VAL A 560 -18.59 17.20 -20.42
CA VAL A 560 -18.06 17.01 -19.08
C VAL A 560 -19.09 16.22 -18.28
N ARG A 561 -18.74 15.00 -17.82
CA ARG A 561 -19.70 14.06 -17.22
C ARG A 561 -19.12 13.25 -16.06
N GLY A 562 -19.93 12.40 -15.44
CA GLY A 562 -19.55 11.68 -14.21
C GLY A 562 -19.46 12.62 -13.01
N ARG A 563 -18.36 12.59 -12.27
CA ARG A 563 -17.99 13.47 -11.14
C ARG A 563 -16.82 14.40 -11.49
N ALA A 564 -16.57 14.60 -12.78
CA ALA A 564 -15.49 15.42 -13.30
C ALA A 564 -15.49 16.85 -12.74
N LEU A 565 -14.30 17.43 -12.59
CA LEU A 565 -14.10 18.79 -12.08
C LEU A 565 -13.31 19.65 -13.06
N VAL A 566 -13.82 20.83 -13.38
CA VAL A 566 -13.09 21.85 -14.13
C VAL A 566 -12.86 23.06 -13.25
N THR A 567 -11.60 23.41 -12.97
CA THR A 567 -11.27 24.60 -12.17
C THR A 567 -10.89 25.79 -13.06
N ALA A 568 -10.14 25.53 -14.12
CA ALA A 568 -9.82 26.49 -15.17
C ALA A 568 -9.47 25.76 -16.49
N GLY A 569 -9.06 26.50 -17.52
CA GLY A 569 -8.65 25.94 -18.82
C GLY A 569 -9.75 25.93 -19.87
N ASN A 570 -9.52 25.22 -20.98
CA ASN A 570 -10.43 25.16 -22.13
C ASN A 570 -10.77 23.71 -22.51
N ILE A 571 -12.05 23.43 -22.75
CA ILE A 571 -12.51 22.17 -23.33
C ILE A 571 -13.35 22.49 -24.57
N SER A 572 -12.97 21.97 -25.74
CA SER A 572 -13.61 22.35 -27.02
C SER A 572 -13.62 21.23 -28.06
N GLY A 573 -14.28 21.44 -29.21
CA GLY A 573 -14.54 20.39 -30.19
C GLY A 573 -15.52 19.33 -29.70
N ASP A 574 -15.19 18.06 -29.89
CA ASP A 574 -15.91 16.87 -29.40
C ASP A 574 -15.16 16.22 -28.20
N ALA A 575 -14.36 17.00 -27.47
CA ALA A 575 -13.56 16.49 -26.36
C ALA A 575 -14.42 16.03 -25.18
N VAL A 576 -13.93 15.03 -24.43
CA VAL A 576 -14.63 14.47 -23.28
C VAL A 576 -13.75 14.49 -22.04
N LEU A 577 -14.28 15.05 -20.95
CA LEU A 577 -13.77 14.91 -19.59
C LEU A 577 -14.80 14.10 -18.78
N GLU A 578 -14.42 12.95 -18.25
CA GLU A 578 -15.37 11.99 -17.65
C GLU A 578 -14.87 11.29 -16.39
N ASP A 579 -15.73 10.42 -15.85
CA ASP A 579 -15.51 9.70 -14.59
C ASP A 579 -15.20 10.66 -13.44
N ASP A 580 -14.01 10.59 -12.86
CA ASP A 580 -13.54 11.42 -11.76
C ASP A 580 -12.40 12.34 -12.20
N ALA A 581 -12.22 12.55 -13.50
CA ALA A 581 -11.08 13.28 -14.02
C ALA A 581 -11.21 14.79 -13.82
N TRP A 582 -10.08 15.45 -13.63
CA TRP A 582 -10.00 16.87 -13.34
C TRP A 582 -9.20 17.63 -14.39
N LEU A 583 -9.73 18.78 -14.79
CA LEU A 583 -8.98 19.82 -15.49
C LEU A 583 -8.71 20.97 -14.52
N VAL A 584 -7.46 21.05 -14.04
CA VAL A 584 -7.02 22.15 -13.19
C VAL A 584 -6.67 23.37 -14.04
N SER A 585 -5.88 23.15 -15.09
CA SER A 585 -5.54 24.15 -16.11
C SER A 585 -5.05 23.46 -17.38
N GLY A 586 -5.11 24.17 -18.51
CA GLY A 586 -4.66 23.65 -19.82
C GLY A 586 -5.80 23.58 -20.84
N THR A 587 -5.65 22.69 -21.82
CA THR A 587 -6.58 22.55 -22.94
C THR A 587 -6.86 21.08 -23.24
N ILE A 588 -8.13 20.72 -23.39
CA ILE A 588 -8.59 19.43 -23.91
C ILE A 588 -9.45 19.72 -25.15
N SER A 589 -9.02 19.33 -26.36
CA SER A 589 -9.76 19.69 -27.58
C SER A 589 -9.74 18.63 -28.66
N GLY A 590 -10.46 18.87 -29.76
CA GLY A 590 -10.61 17.88 -30.83
C GLY A 590 -11.54 16.76 -30.40
N LYS A 591 -11.09 15.51 -30.44
CA LYS A 591 -11.78 14.31 -29.95
C LYS A 591 -11.04 13.68 -28.75
N ALA A 592 -10.22 14.47 -28.06
CA ALA A 592 -9.43 14.01 -26.94
C ALA A 592 -10.32 13.52 -25.80
N LYS A 593 -9.84 12.52 -25.06
CA LYS A 593 -10.56 11.95 -23.91
C LYS A 593 -9.71 11.89 -22.67
N VAL A 594 -10.21 12.45 -21.58
CA VAL A 594 -9.57 12.40 -20.27
C VAL A 594 -10.57 11.82 -19.28
N GLY A 595 -10.21 10.72 -18.62
CA GLY A 595 -11.13 9.97 -17.77
C GLY A 595 -10.46 9.25 -16.60
N ALA A 596 -11.22 8.35 -15.98
CA ALA A 596 -10.91 7.74 -14.69
C ALA A 596 -10.55 8.81 -13.64
N ILE A 597 -9.40 8.71 -12.98
CA ILE A 597 -8.97 9.58 -11.87
C ILE A 597 -7.89 10.59 -12.30
N SER A 598 -7.74 10.85 -13.60
CA SER A 598 -6.63 11.63 -14.14
C SER A 598 -6.75 13.12 -13.78
N ILE A 599 -5.63 13.74 -13.43
CA ILE A 599 -5.57 15.18 -13.12
C ILE A 599 -4.69 15.90 -14.15
N ILE A 600 -5.24 16.89 -14.85
CA ILE A 600 -4.57 17.65 -15.90
C ILE A 600 -4.19 19.04 -15.38
N VAL A 601 -2.90 19.38 -15.47
CA VAL A 601 -2.34 20.67 -15.01
C VAL A 601 -1.43 21.24 -16.09
N ASN A 602 -1.66 22.48 -16.53
CA ASN A 602 -0.84 23.17 -17.54
C ASN A 602 -0.54 22.32 -18.79
N THR A 603 -1.48 21.46 -19.18
CA THR A 603 -1.27 20.41 -20.19
C THR A 603 -2.24 20.58 -21.34
N THR A 604 -1.77 20.25 -22.54
CA THR A 604 -2.57 20.26 -23.77
C THR A 604 -2.79 18.83 -24.24
N VAL A 605 -4.06 18.42 -24.39
CA VAL A 605 -4.48 17.12 -24.94
C VAL A 605 -5.41 17.37 -26.12
N THR A 606 -4.99 17.02 -27.34
CA THR A 606 -5.73 17.33 -28.58
C THR A 606 -5.95 16.12 -29.47
N ASP A 607 -6.61 16.33 -30.61
CA ASP A 607 -6.88 15.33 -31.63
C ASP A 607 -7.62 14.11 -31.06
N ASN A 608 -7.05 12.91 -31.10
CA ASN A 608 -7.65 11.69 -30.53
C ASN A 608 -6.84 11.17 -29.33
N ALA A 609 -5.99 12.01 -28.73
CA ALA A 609 -5.17 11.61 -27.59
C ALA A 609 -6.02 11.28 -26.35
N GLN A 610 -5.52 10.37 -25.51
CA GLN A 610 -6.27 9.89 -24.34
C GLN A 610 -5.41 9.85 -23.06
N VAL A 611 -6.01 10.19 -21.93
CA VAL A 611 -5.38 10.11 -20.60
C VAL A 611 -6.36 9.46 -19.63
N TYR A 612 -6.04 8.25 -19.14
CA TYR A 612 -6.93 7.51 -18.23
C TYR A 612 -6.20 6.85 -17.08
N GLY A 613 -6.58 7.21 -15.86
CA GLY A 613 -6.13 6.57 -14.63
C GLY A 613 -4.76 7.05 -14.16
N VAL A 614 -4.17 8.04 -14.85
CA VAL A 614 -2.82 8.54 -14.57
C VAL A 614 -2.79 9.18 -13.20
N MET A 615 -1.97 8.59 -12.33
CA MET A 615 -2.00 8.85 -10.89
C MET A 615 -1.29 10.14 -10.54
N TRP A 616 -0.13 10.38 -11.15
CA TRP A 616 0.53 11.67 -11.07
C TRP A 616 -0.18 12.67 -11.96
N ALA A 617 -0.32 13.91 -11.48
CA ALA A 617 -0.89 14.95 -12.33
C ALA A 617 -0.07 15.09 -13.61
N VAL A 618 -0.77 15.10 -14.74
CA VAL A 618 -0.19 15.35 -16.04
C VAL A 618 0.13 16.83 -16.12
N ASN A 619 1.33 17.20 -15.68
CA ASN A 619 1.77 18.57 -15.53
C ASN A 619 2.74 18.99 -16.64
N GLY A 620 2.38 20.07 -17.35
CA GLY A 620 3.24 20.71 -18.35
C GLY A 620 3.50 19.84 -19.58
N LYS A 621 2.56 18.98 -19.97
CA LYS A 621 2.72 18.03 -21.09
C LYS A 621 1.93 18.46 -22.32
N LYS A 622 2.32 17.89 -23.47
CA LYS A 622 1.61 18.02 -24.75
C LYS A 622 1.35 16.65 -25.33
N LEU A 623 0.08 16.35 -25.58
CA LEU A 623 -0.38 15.12 -26.19
C LEU A 623 -1.28 15.46 -27.37
N SER A 624 -1.03 14.82 -28.51
CA SER A 624 -1.78 15.03 -29.75
C SER A 624 -1.87 13.72 -30.54
N GLY A 625 -2.46 13.75 -31.73
CA GLY A 625 -2.63 12.59 -32.58
C GLY A 625 -3.42 11.46 -31.93
N THR A 626 -2.76 10.34 -31.64
CA THR A 626 -3.37 9.12 -31.06
C THR A 626 -2.66 8.65 -29.79
N ALA A 627 -1.85 9.51 -29.18
CA ALA A 627 -1.10 9.21 -27.97
C ALA A 627 -2.01 8.84 -26.81
N GLN A 628 -1.59 7.88 -25.98
CA GLN A 628 -2.37 7.44 -24.83
C GLN A 628 -1.47 7.28 -23.60
N LEU A 629 -1.86 7.93 -22.50
CA LEU A 629 -1.30 7.70 -21.16
C LEU A 629 -2.33 6.95 -20.33
N ARG A 630 -1.92 5.89 -19.63
CA ARG A 630 -2.83 4.96 -18.99
C ARG A 630 -2.35 4.48 -17.63
N GLY A 631 -3.31 4.07 -16.80
CA GLY A 631 -3.06 3.34 -15.56
C GLY A 631 -2.18 4.15 -14.62
N ASP A 632 -1.27 3.50 -13.93
CA ASP A 632 -0.46 4.14 -12.90
C ASP A 632 0.51 5.22 -13.40
N LEU A 633 0.66 5.50 -14.69
CA LEU A 633 1.79 6.21 -15.31
C LEU A 633 2.46 7.38 -14.53
N GLU A 634 3.81 7.37 -14.56
CA GLU A 634 4.68 8.51 -14.22
C GLU A 634 5.20 9.20 -15.48
N ASN A 635 4.90 10.49 -15.61
CA ASN A 635 5.09 11.30 -16.80
C ASN A 635 6.40 12.10 -16.77
N ASN A 636 7.55 11.41 -16.70
CA ASN A 636 8.91 11.98 -16.62
C ASN A 636 9.50 12.41 -17.99
N PHE A 637 8.65 12.55 -19.00
CA PHE A 637 9.05 13.01 -20.34
C PHE A 637 8.81 14.52 -20.51
N THR A 638 9.54 15.11 -21.46
CA THR A 638 9.46 16.55 -21.77
C THR A 638 8.92 16.82 -23.17
N LYS A 639 9.03 15.85 -24.08
CA LYS A 639 8.61 15.99 -25.48
C LYS A 639 7.11 15.88 -25.66
N GLU A 640 6.62 16.43 -26.77
CA GLU A 640 5.24 16.19 -27.22
C GLU A 640 5.07 14.72 -27.61
N LEU A 641 3.96 14.13 -27.16
CA LEU A 641 3.60 12.76 -27.47
C LEU A 641 2.47 12.72 -28.49
N VAL A 642 2.76 12.21 -29.69
CA VAL A 642 1.81 12.21 -30.83
C VAL A 642 1.16 10.84 -31.12
N LYS A 643 1.75 9.77 -30.59
CA LYS A 643 1.32 8.37 -30.78
C LYS A 643 1.86 7.48 -29.66
N GLY A 644 1.42 6.21 -29.63
CA GLY A 644 1.85 5.21 -28.66
C GLY A 644 0.88 5.07 -27.48
N VAL A 645 0.97 3.95 -26.76
CA VAL A 645 0.19 3.69 -25.54
C VAL A 645 1.13 3.35 -24.40
N PHE A 646 1.19 4.20 -23.38
CA PHE A 646 2.17 4.13 -22.33
C PHE A 646 1.54 3.91 -20.95
N TYR A 647 2.27 3.16 -20.13
CA TYR A 647 1.99 2.80 -18.73
C TYR A 647 3.31 2.88 -17.96
N GLY A 648 3.29 2.78 -16.63
CA GLY A 648 4.56 2.67 -15.90
C GLY A 648 5.31 4.00 -15.84
N MET A 649 6.61 3.94 -15.58
CA MET A 649 7.49 5.11 -15.67
C MET A 649 7.81 5.39 -17.14
N VAL A 650 7.66 6.65 -17.57
CA VAL A 650 7.89 7.06 -18.97
C VAL A 650 8.78 8.28 -19.03
N ASP A 651 9.93 8.14 -19.69
CA ASP A 651 10.86 9.23 -19.99
C ASP A 651 11.03 9.47 -21.50
N ASP A 652 11.83 10.48 -21.87
CA ASP A 652 12.06 10.85 -23.27
C ASP A 652 12.74 9.75 -24.12
N GLY A 653 13.49 8.85 -23.48
CA GLY A 653 14.13 7.71 -24.14
C GLY A 653 13.14 6.60 -24.51
N MET A 654 12.04 6.48 -23.75
CA MET A 654 11.02 5.47 -23.97
C MET A 654 10.04 5.82 -25.09
N LEU A 655 9.89 7.10 -25.44
CA LEU A 655 8.86 7.56 -26.38
C LEU A 655 8.97 6.98 -27.80
N ASN A 656 10.16 6.49 -28.19
CA ASN A 656 10.40 5.85 -29.49
C ASN A 656 10.66 4.34 -29.38
N ASN A 657 10.56 3.77 -28.17
CA ASN A 657 10.88 2.37 -27.93
C ASN A 657 9.60 1.52 -27.95
N ALA A 658 9.54 0.56 -28.89
CA ALA A 658 8.39 -0.32 -29.07
C ALA A 658 8.05 -1.13 -27.81
N ASN A 659 9.06 -1.47 -26.99
CA ASN A 659 8.87 -2.25 -25.75
C ASN A 659 8.06 -1.48 -24.69
N TYR A 660 8.07 -0.14 -24.77
CA TYR A 660 7.34 0.75 -23.86
C TYR A 660 6.04 1.28 -24.47
N GLY A 661 5.64 0.76 -25.63
CA GLY A 661 4.35 1.06 -26.25
C GLY A 661 4.38 2.16 -27.33
N ALA A 662 5.57 2.61 -27.76
CA ALA A 662 5.71 3.65 -28.80
C ALA A 662 5.02 3.32 -30.14
N ASN A 663 4.86 2.02 -30.44
CA ASN A 663 4.21 1.53 -31.66
C ASN A 663 2.77 1.05 -31.43
N LEU A 664 2.26 1.09 -30.21
CA LEU A 664 0.89 0.68 -29.91
C LEU A 664 -0.10 1.76 -30.34
N THR A 665 -1.21 1.33 -30.92
CA THR A 665 -2.38 2.18 -31.23
C THR A 665 -3.59 1.80 -30.38
N THR A 666 -3.58 0.59 -29.81
CA THR A 666 -4.63 0.05 -28.94
C THR A 666 -4.01 -0.35 -27.61
N PRO A 667 -4.67 -0.04 -26.48
CA PRO A 667 -4.29 -0.57 -25.18
C PRO A 667 -4.14 -2.09 -25.17
N PRO A 668 -3.09 -2.63 -24.55
CA PRO A 668 -3.06 -4.05 -24.19
C PRO A 668 -4.30 -4.41 -23.35
N THR A 669 -4.79 -5.64 -23.50
CA THR A 669 -5.91 -6.11 -22.69
C THR A 669 -5.48 -6.24 -21.23
N ASP A 670 -6.22 -5.59 -20.33
CA ASP A 670 -6.01 -5.68 -18.90
C ASP A 670 -6.23 -7.11 -18.40
N ALA A 671 -5.38 -7.58 -17.48
CA ALA A 671 -5.52 -8.83 -16.74
C ALA A 671 -6.82 -8.90 -15.94
N THR A 672 -7.30 -7.72 -15.50
CA THR A 672 -8.57 -7.58 -14.77
C THR A 672 -9.75 -7.67 -15.74
N ALA A 673 -10.76 -8.46 -15.40
CA ALA A 673 -12.00 -8.54 -16.18
C ALA A 673 -12.78 -7.21 -16.17
N SER A 674 -13.50 -6.94 -17.26
CA SER A 674 -14.40 -5.78 -17.33
C SER A 674 -15.52 -5.89 -16.30
N ILE A 675 -15.86 -4.77 -15.67
CA ILE A 675 -16.93 -4.66 -14.68
C ILE A 675 -18.28 -4.23 -15.28
N GLU A 676 -18.35 -3.98 -16.60
CA GLU A 676 -19.57 -3.47 -17.26
C GLU A 676 -20.78 -4.40 -17.09
N ASN A 677 -20.55 -5.70 -16.93
CA ASN A 677 -21.58 -6.72 -16.74
C ASN A 677 -21.61 -7.27 -15.31
N ALA A 678 -21.03 -6.54 -14.34
CA ALA A 678 -21.03 -6.96 -12.95
C ALA A 678 -22.47 -7.04 -12.41
N LYS A 679 -22.81 -8.18 -11.82
CA LYS A 679 -24.14 -8.47 -11.29
C LYS A 679 -24.11 -8.70 -9.80
N TRP A 680 -25.09 -8.13 -9.11
CA TRP A 680 -25.32 -8.45 -7.71
C TRP A 680 -25.71 -9.92 -7.54
N TYR A 681 -25.18 -10.57 -6.51
CA TYR A 681 -25.51 -11.96 -6.18
C TYR A 681 -25.86 -12.11 -4.70
N ALA A 682 -26.74 -13.06 -4.39
CA ALA A 682 -27.11 -13.38 -3.02
C ALA A 682 -26.04 -14.23 -2.34
N VAL A 683 -25.89 -14.06 -1.02
CA VAL A 683 -25.05 -14.91 -0.16
C VAL A 683 -25.87 -15.41 1.02
N ALA A 684 -25.37 -16.44 1.72
CA ALA A 684 -26.10 -17.06 2.83
C ALA A 684 -26.53 -16.05 3.92
N ASP A 685 -25.66 -15.07 4.22
CA ASP A 685 -25.92 -14.01 5.21
C ASP A 685 -27.20 -13.22 4.91
N ASP A 686 -27.63 -13.11 3.65
CA ASP A 686 -28.83 -12.35 3.26
C ASP A 686 -30.12 -12.96 3.84
N SER A 687 -30.11 -14.28 4.06
CA SER A 687 -31.26 -15.01 4.62
C SER A 687 -31.38 -14.90 6.15
N THR A 688 -30.35 -14.36 6.82
CA THR A 688 -30.29 -14.28 8.29
C THR A 688 -30.77 -12.94 8.85
N GLN A 689 -31.13 -11.98 7.99
CA GLN A 689 -31.74 -10.71 8.39
C GLN A 689 -33.27 -10.80 8.25
N THR A 690 -33.96 -11.01 9.36
CA THR A 690 -35.36 -10.62 9.49
C THR A 690 -35.41 -9.11 9.69
N ASP A 691 -36.10 -8.39 8.79
CA ASP A 691 -36.41 -6.96 8.92
C ASP A 691 -36.99 -6.59 10.31
N PRO A 692 -36.75 -5.37 10.82
CA PRO A 692 -37.38 -4.90 12.05
C PRO A 692 -38.83 -4.46 11.76
N GLY A 693 -39.77 -5.40 11.86
CA GLY A 693 -41.22 -5.15 11.98
C GLY A 693 -41.74 -5.45 13.39
N PRO A 694 -42.88 -4.87 13.84
CA PRO A 694 -43.18 -4.69 15.27
C PRO A 694 -43.44 -6.02 15.99
N THR A 695 -42.97 -6.06 17.23
CA THR A 695 -43.06 -7.15 18.20
C THR A 695 -44.45 -7.78 18.30
N THR A 696 -44.54 -9.09 18.03
CA THR A 696 -45.45 -9.99 18.75
C THR A 696 -44.86 -11.41 18.88
N GLY A 697 -44.70 -11.86 20.12
CA GLY A 697 -45.05 -13.21 20.59
C GLY A 697 -44.38 -14.46 20.01
N ILE A 698 -43.31 -14.93 20.69
CA ILE A 698 -43.01 -16.32 21.12
C ILE A 698 -43.09 -17.46 20.08
N ALA A 699 -41.94 -18.11 19.84
CA ALA A 699 -41.80 -19.57 20.04
C ALA A 699 -40.33 -19.98 20.18
N SER A 700 -39.98 -20.38 21.39
CA SER A 700 -38.74 -21.05 21.79
C SER A 700 -38.57 -22.40 21.10
N GLY A 701 -37.38 -22.70 20.60
CA GLY A 701 -37.04 -24.07 20.18
C GLY A 701 -35.63 -24.22 19.60
N ASN A 702 -34.73 -24.76 20.41
CA ASN A 702 -33.44 -25.39 20.06
C ASN A 702 -32.24 -24.48 19.77
N ALA A 703 -31.57 -24.14 20.88
CA ALA A 703 -30.19 -23.70 20.92
C ALA A 703 -29.25 -24.77 20.33
N TYR A 704 -28.71 -24.51 19.13
CA TYR A 704 -27.48 -25.16 18.67
C TYR A 704 -26.28 -24.41 19.26
N LYS A 705 -25.61 -25.04 20.22
CA LYS A 705 -24.33 -24.58 20.77
C LYS A 705 -23.30 -24.51 19.63
N MET A 706 -22.89 -23.31 19.23
CA MET A 706 -21.66 -23.09 18.47
C MET A 706 -20.47 -23.41 19.39
N GLN A 707 -20.01 -24.66 19.31
CA GLN A 707 -18.79 -25.11 19.94
C GLN A 707 -17.62 -24.63 19.07
N ARG A 708 -16.78 -23.74 19.60
CA ARG A 708 -15.55 -23.24 18.97
C ARG A 708 -14.71 -24.40 18.42
N GLY A 709 -14.67 -24.54 17.10
CA GLY A 709 -14.05 -25.65 16.39
C GLY A 709 -12.55 -25.51 16.24
N LEU A 710 -11.78 -26.00 17.22
CA LEU A 710 -10.53 -26.69 16.90
C LEU A 710 -10.93 -27.94 16.09
N GLY A 711 -10.65 -27.90 14.77
CA GLY A 711 -11.09 -28.91 13.82
C GLY A 711 -10.75 -30.35 14.23
N THR A 712 -11.79 -31.15 14.35
CA THR A 712 -11.79 -32.58 14.66
C THR A 712 -11.11 -33.41 13.57
N LEU A 713 -10.11 -34.20 13.97
CA LEU A 713 -9.83 -35.48 13.29
C LEU A 713 -11.11 -36.34 13.38
N SER A 714 -11.47 -37.01 12.28
CA SER A 714 -12.67 -37.85 12.15
C SER A 714 -12.86 -38.82 13.33
N GLN A 715 -14.10 -39.02 13.76
CA GLN A 715 -14.52 -39.87 14.89
C GLN A 715 -14.16 -41.37 14.75
N ASN A 716 -13.55 -41.80 13.63
CA ASN A 716 -13.16 -43.19 13.38
C ASN A 716 -11.64 -43.46 13.53
N ALA A 717 -10.88 -42.61 14.22
CA ALA A 717 -9.41 -42.75 14.33
C ALA A 717 -8.92 -43.68 15.46
N SER A 718 -9.74 -44.59 15.99
CA SER A 718 -9.33 -45.53 17.07
C SER A 718 -8.41 -46.68 16.63
N ASN A 719 -7.77 -46.57 15.46
CA ASN A 719 -6.72 -47.49 14.99
C ASN A 719 -5.72 -46.82 14.01
N GLU A 720 -5.73 -45.49 13.89
CA GLU A 720 -4.89 -44.75 12.95
C GLU A 720 -3.48 -44.52 13.51
N SER A 721 -2.46 -44.54 12.64
CA SER A 721 -1.08 -44.16 12.98
C SER A 721 -0.83 -42.71 12.57
N LEU A 722 -0.30 -41.90 13.49
CA LEU A 722 0.07 -40.50 13.28
C LEU A 722 1.58 -40.38 13.07
N ASP A 723 1.98 -39.56 12.10
CA ASP A 723 3.35 -39.06 12.01
C ASP A 723 3.59 -38.03 13.12
N VAL A 724 4.75 -38.10 13.77
CA VAL A 724 5.19 -37.14 14.79
C VAL A 724 6.42 -36.41 14.29
N PHE A 725 6.44 -35.09 14.48
CA PHE A 725 7.55 -34.21 14.13
C PHE A 725 7.96 -33.36 15.34
N ASP A 726 9.21 -32.91 15.35
CA ASP A 726 9.60 -31.79 16.21
C ASP A 726 9.06 -30.45 15.67
N LEU A 727 9.28 -29.38 16.43
CA LEU A 727 8.81 -28.04 16.04
C LEU A 727 9.51 -27.48 14.80
N ASN A 728 10.63 -28.08 14.38
CA ASN A 728 11.38 -27.71 13.17
C ASN A 728 10.97 -28.59 11.96
N GLY A 729 9.95 -29.45 12.12
CA GLY A 729 9.42 -30.28 11.04
C GLY A 729 10.22 -31.55 10.78
N ARG A 730 11.20 -31.92 11.62
CA ARG A 730 11.92 -33.19 11.49
C ARG A 730 11.02 -34.34 11.92
N HIS A 731 10.85 -35.34 11.06
CA HIS A 731 10.08 -36.54 11.38
C HIS A 731 10.78 -37.34 12.48
N LEU A 732 10.04 -37.65 13.55
CA LEU A 732 10.53 -38.34 14.74
C LEU A 732 10.02 -39.79 14.83
N GLY A 733 8.93 -40.13 14.12
CA GLY A 733 8.39 -41.48 14.08
C GLY A 733 6.87 -41.55 13.95
N LEU A 734 6.32 -42.75 14.14
CA LEU A 734 4.89 -43.06 14.04
C LEU A 734 4.31 -43.41 15.42
N VAL A 735 3.10 -42.93 15.71
CA VAL A 735 2.39 -43.22 16.97
C VAL A 735 0.99 -43.73 16.67
N LYS A 736 0.66 -44.90 17.23
CA LYS A 736 -0.70 -45.45 17.15
C LYS A 736 -1.60 -44.73 18.16
N VAL A 737 -2.76 -44.25 17.72
CA VAL A 737 -3.72 -43.58 18.61
C VAL A 737 -4.37 -44.61 19.54
N LEU A 738 -4.31 -44.36 20.85
CA LEU A 738 -5.00 -45.16 21.85
C LEU A 738 -6.51 -44.87 21.83
N ALA A 739 -7.33 -45.89 22.09
CA ALA A 739 -8.79 -45.75 22.15
C ALA A 739 -9.20 -44.69 23.19
N SER A 740 -10.04 -43.74 22.79
CA SER A 740 -10.59 -42.72 23.69
C SER A 740 -11.81 -43.27 24.45
N GLU A 741 -11.88 -43.04 25.76
CA GLU A 741 -13.01 -43.48 26.61
C GLU A 741 -14.38 -42.90 26.20
N ASN A 742 -14.41 -41.81 25.42
CA ASN A 742 -15.63 -41.08 25.00
C ASN A 742 -15.77 -40.87 23.48
N GLY A 743 -15.08 -41.67 22.65
CA GLY A 743 -15.22 -41.61 21.17
C GLY A 743 -14.71 -40.36 20.45
N ALA A 744 -14.03 -39.42 21.13
CA ALA A 744 -13.48 -38.20 20.53
C ALA A 744 -11.95 -38.12 20.66
N LEU A 745 -11.26 -37.84 19.54
CA LEU A 745 -9.81 -37.56 19.50
C LEU A 745 -9.51 -36.16 20.07
N GLY A 746 -9.34 -36.09 21.39
CA GLY A 746 -8.93 -34.86 22.08
C GLY A 746 -7.42 -34.80 22.37
N ASN A 747 -6.94 -33.59 22.72
CA ASN A 747 -5.55 -33.32 23.09
C ASN A 747 -5.02 -34.28 24.19
N LYS A 748 -5.87 -34.67 25.17
CA LYS A 748 -5.51 -35.64 26.21
C LYS A 748 -5.20 -37.05 25.67
N THR A 749 -5.96 -37.53 24.68
CA THR A 749 -5.77 -38.84 24.05
C THR A 749 -4.47 -38.86 23.23
N LEU A 750 -4.17 -37.77 22.54
CA LEU A 750 -2.91 -37.60 21.80
C LEU A 750 -1.69 -37.57 22.72
N GLN A 751 -1.77 -36.84 23.84
CA GLN A 751 -0.70 -36.84 24.84
C GLN A 751 -0.45 -38.24 25.43
N LYS A 752 -1.52 -38.98 25.75
CA LYS A 752 -1.41 -40.36 26.26
C LYS A 752 -0.77 -41.30 25.22
N SER A 753 -1.12 -41.14 23.94
CA SER A 753 -0.58 -41.94 22.83
C SER A 753 0.90 -41.65 22.60
N LEU A 754 1.30 -40.38 22.63
CA LEU A 754 2.71 -39.95 22.50
C LEU A 754 3.56 -40.47 23.67
N ARG A 755 3.08 -40.35 24.92
CA ARG A 755 3.78 -40.89 26.09
C ARG A 755 3.93 -42.41 26.02
N ALA A 756 2.88 -43.13 25.61
CA ALA A 756 2.93 -44.58 25.45
C ALA A 756 3.92 -45.02 24.36
N ALA A 757 4.17 -44.17 23.37
CA ALA A 757 5.18 -44.39 22.33
C ALA A 757 6.59 -43.90 22.70
N GLY A 758 6.82 -43.47 23.95
CA GLY A 758 8.14 -43.11 24.46
C GLY A 758 8.57 -41.65 24.21
N PHE A 759 7.65 -40.77 23.79
CA PHE A 759 7.96 -39.34 23.68
C PHE A 759 7.94 -38.66 25.05
N ASN A 760 9.03 -37.94 25.36
CA ASN A 760 9.23 -37.21 26.62
C ASN A 760 8.33 -35.97 26.71
N ALA A 761 8.37 -35.28 27.86
CA ALA A 761 7.71 -33.98 27.99
C ALA A 761 8.27 -32.97 26.98
N GLY A 762 7.38 -32.31 26.23
CA GLY A 762 7.76 -31.46 25.12
C GLY A 762 6.62 -31.16 24.16
N MET A 763 6.87 -30.26 23.21
CA MET A 763 5.91 -29.96 22.15
C MET A 763 6.25 -30.67 20.86
N TYR A 764 5.24 -31.30 20.27
CA TYR A 764 5.34 -32.07 19.05
C TYR A 764 4.26 -31.63 18.06
N LEU A 765 4.52 -31.82 16.77
CA LEU A 765 3.51 -31.72 15.74
C LEU A 765 3.09 -33.14 15.35
N VAL A 766 1.79 -33.39 15.26
CA VAL A 766 1.26 -34.69 14.84
C VAL A 766 0.38 -34.53 13.60
N ARG A 767 0.46 -35.50 12.69
CA ARG A 767 -0.29 -35.49 11.42
C ARG A 767 -0.83 -36.88 11.13
N ALA A 768 -2.10 -36.98 10.75
CA ALA A 768 -2.65 -38.23 10.22
C ALA A 768 -2.12 -38.48 8.80
N LYS A 769 -1.82 -39.73 8.45
CA LYS A 769 -1.19 -40.08 7.16
C LYS A 769 -1.97 -39.57 5.93
N HIS A 770 -3.29 -39.43 6.07
CA HIS A 770 -4.20 -38.96 5.02
C HIS A 770 -4.53 -37.45 5.10
N SER A 771 -3.90 -36.70 6.00
CA SER A 771 -4.15 -35.28 6.22
C SER A 771 -2.88 -34.47 6.03
N GLN A 772 -2.99 -33.28 5.42
CA GLN A 772 -1.89 -32.31 5.39
C GLN A 772 -1.86 -31.40 6.63
N ARG A 773 -2.81 -31.57 7.56
CA ARG A 773 -2.93 -30.74 8.76
C ARG A 773 -2.04 -31.25 9.89
N LEU A 774 -1.15 -30.39 10.39
CA LEU A 774 -0.34 -30.63 11.59
C LEU A 774 -1.06 -30.08 12.83
N ILE A 775 -1.14 -30.88 13.88
CA ILE A 775 -1.73 -30.52 15.17
C ILE A 775 -0.60 -30.42 16.19
N ARG A 776 -0.52 -29.30 16.91
CA ARG A 776 0.45 -29.14 17.98
C ARG A 776 -0.05 -29.82 19.26
N VAL A 777 0.76 -30.72 19.81
CA VAL A 777 0.46 -31.45 21.05
C VAL A 777 1.57 -31.16 22.05
N ASN A 778 1.19 -30.58 23.20
CA ASN A 778 2.09 -30.37 24.31
C ASN A 778 1.98 -31.56 25.27
N VAL A 779 2.96 -32.45 25.23
CA VAL A 779 3.09 -33.59 26.14
C VAL A 779 3.62 -33.05 27.47
N ARG A 780 2.72 -32.94 28.46
CA ARG A 780 3.06 -32.51 29.83
C ARG A 780 3.44 -33.71 30.68
#